data_AF-A0A816WI05-F1
#
_entry.id   AF-A0A816WI05-F1
#
_cell.length_a   1.000
_cell.length_b   1.000
_cell.length_c   1.000
_cell.angle_alpha   90.00
_cell.angle_beta   90.00
_cell.angle_gamma   90.00
#
_symmetry.space_group_name_H-M   'P 1'
#
loop_
_entity.id
_entity.type
_entity.pdbx_description
1 polymer ?
#
loop_
_entity_poly.entity_id
_entity_poly.type
_entity_poly.pdbx_seq_one_letter_code
_entity_poly.pdbx_strand_id
1 'polypeptide(L)'
;MAQRTVASTTTSSDILEENDDISYEDCIDIEAAESEKDNEIVCLRPTDQSKWLVTAGNAYEQQWNKATKEDDTELAHSNDVFVISILGGTAVGKSFISQHFFGENEKKPQTVEDSDLLSSTTGNINCFECTKMTEVMCKTLVLDYEGENGTSKPFMLRARRWKEKLQLSDFKNLLAKRSEAVSEYFPKIAYILSNIVIFVAKFEFVDSHYLTRCCEFAQRANQGVSQVPISPVLIIIENKCSLTKKFGINEVTNEFFTINQHSQKLVELKKYFSQIYCIRLPPVGTFQKVKGKLIEGEKIFNEQITELKQKFSDIYTEHRKRLITHPQWLFLLERVLEIVSHGHSVSMHNLLAEITETGEEYEQIAKKLFLSIYSQKSVHSVSWYKNCRLFAMKVLARSLAVKFLKQEDIISRRVIHDQCAEKLVILWKILDEFTPCEAPYPNHRALGTSTPITCFQHKGAHSKHRTSELFGGNRFLTFLGQTLFSVVWEGNFESSEPETPSESVFDQFTSMTMDYLKSLKESKEARYVSLKNLLEEYRVEEKMIGALPARMCPCCLEKRLFGRFPIRRIVLYERTPFCRRCTNEIDELSWAEPFKTESNKEHCVRCKTAKRDHCLLPCGHRGFCLECATRIQTESGVCLKCNRKVESVLKVQDI
;
A
#
# COMPACT_ATOMS: atom_id res chain seq x y z
N MET A 1 44.56 -74.28 -10.44
CA MET A 1 43.98 -74.55 -9.11
C MET A 1 42.67 -73.78 -9.03
N ALA A 2 41.65 -74.24 -9.76
CA ALA A 2 40.60 -75.21 -9.38
C ALA A 2 39.52 -74.53 -8.54
N GLN A 3 38.23 -74.54 -8.83
CA GLN A 3 37.28 -75.03 -9.86
C GLN A 3 35.98 -74.27 -9.45
N ARG A 4 35.03 -73.84 -10.28
CA ARG A 4 34.22 -74.60 -11.24
C ARG A 4 33.25 -73.61 -11.89
N THR A 5 33.15 -73.71 -13.21
CA THR A 5 32.02 -73.31 -14.06
C THR A 5 30.70 -73.93 -13.56
N VAL A 6 29.56 -73.26 -13.80
CA VAL A 6 28.42 -73.74 -14.62
C VAL A 6 27.36 -72.62 -14.69
N ALA A 7 26.90 -72.36 -15.92
CA ALA A 7 25.74 -71.54 -16.24
C ALA A 7 24.43 -72.32 -16.06
N SER A 8 23.34 -71.68 -15.63
CA SER A 8 22.01 -71.93 -16.18
C SER A 8 21.03 -70.82 -15.78
N THR A 9 20.39 -70.28 -16.81
CA THR A 9 19.16 -69.48 -16.80
C THR A 9 18.04 -70.11 -15.99
N THR A 10 17.43 -69.33 -15.09
CA THR A 10 16.01 -69.47 -14.71
C THR A 10 15.45 -68.09 -14.39
N THR A 11 14.44 -67.71 -15.18
CA THR A 11 13.46 -66.68 -14.85
C THR A 11 12.80 -66.99 -13.49
N SER A 12 13.10 -66.20 -12.46
CA SER A 12 12.17 -65.98 -11.35
C SER A 12 11.92 -64.48 -11.25
N SER A 13 10.66 -64.15 -11.49
CA SER A 13 10.01 -62.94 -11.03
C SER A 13 10.05 -62.91 -9.50
N ASP A 14 11.16 -62.47 -8.94
CA ASP A 14 11.19 -62.07 -7.53
C ASP A 14 10.81 -60.59 -7.48
N ILE A 15 9.48 -60.40 -7.49
CA ILE A 15 8.84 -59.24 -6.88
C ILE A 15 9.32 -59.25 -5.44
N LEU A 16 10.38 -58.49 -5.15
CA LEU A 16 10.59 -58.00 -3.81
C LEU A 16 9.40 -57.09 -3.53
N GLU A 17 8.42 -57.63 -2.80
CA GLU A 17 7.51 -56.82 -2.02
C GLU A 17 8.39 -55.92 -1.13
N GLU A 18 8.67 -54.70 -1.59
CA GLU A 18 9.21 -53.64 -0.75
C GLU A 18 8.18 -53.43 0.37
N ASN A 19 8.49 -53.95 1.56
CA ASN A 19 7.74 -53.64 2.77
C ASN A 19 7.67 -52.11 2.90
N ASP A 20 6.46 -51.58 2.79
CA ASP A 20 6.03 -50.18 2.95
C ASP A 20 6.19 -49.69 4.41
N ASP A 21 7.22 -50.15 5.15
CA ASP A 21 7.51 -49.71 6.51
C ASP A 21 8.36 -48.43 6.48
N ILE A 22 7.79 -47.34 6.98
CA ILE A 22 8.45 -46.03 7.12
C ILE A 22 9.67 -46.22 8.04
N SER A 23 10.89 -45.94 7.52
CA SER A 23 12.09 -46.03 8.34
C SER A 23 12.11 -44.93 9.41
N TYR A 24 12.85 -45.15 10.50
CA TYR A 24 13.02 -44.13 11.56
C TYR A 24 13.61 -42.82 11.01
N GLU A 25 14.49 -42.90 10.00
CA GLU A 25 15.04 -41.73 9.30
C GLU A 25 13.96 -40.97 8.51
N ASP A 26 13.00 -41.68 7.90
CA ASP A 26 11.89 -41.05 7.18
C ASP A 26 10.91 -40.31 8.10
N CYS A 27 10.72 -40.78 9.34
CA CYS A 27 9.91 -40.08 10.34
C CYS A 27 10.54 -38.74 10.74
N ILE A 28 11.86 -38.70 10.95
CA ILE A 28 12.61 -37.48 11.27
C ILE A 28 12.54 -36.48 10.10
N ASP A 29 12.71 -36.96 8.86
CA ASP A 29 12.60 -36.15 7.64
C ASP A 29 11.19 -35.53 7.48
N ILE A 30 10.12 -36.25 7.86
CA ILE A 30 8.73 -35.76 7.81
C ILE A 30 8.48 -34.69 8.89
N GLU A 31 8.91 -34.92 10.12
CA GLU A 31 8.73 -33.95 11.22
C GLU A 31 9.49 -32.64 10.95
N ALA A 32 10.72 -32.74 10.44
CA ALA A 32 11.51 -31.57 10.03
C ALA A 32 10.83 -30.79 8.89
N ALA A 33 10.33 -31.50 7.87
CA ALA A 33 9.61 -30.89 6.76
C ALA A 33 8.29 -30.20 7.18
N GLU A 34 7.57 -30.76 8.16
CA GLU A 34 6.35 -30.16 8.69
C GLU A 34 6.64 -28.91 9.54
N SER A 35 7.76 -28.91 10.28
CA SER A 35 8.22 -27.73 11.05
C SER A 35 8.65 -26.56 10.15
N GLU A 36 9.31 -26.81 9.02
CA GLU A 36 9.67 -25.75 8.08
C GLU A 36 8.45 -25.14 7.37
N LYS A 37 7.42 -25.95 7.11
CA LYS A 37 6.21 -25.53 6.40
C LYS A 37 5.48 -24.36 7.08
N ASP A 38 5.59 -24.23 8.40
CA ASP A 38 5.00 -23.13 9.15
C ASP A 38 5.67 -21.77 8.87
N ASN A 39 6.91 -21.76 8.38
CA ASN A 39 7.65 -20.54 8.03
C ASN A 39 7.72 -20.32 6.50
N GLU A 40 7.16 -21.23 5.70
CA GLU A 40 7.11 -21.17 4.25
C GLU A 40 6.27 -19.97 3.80
N ILE A 41 6.94 -18.91 3.31
CA ILE A 41 6.26 -17.70 2.84
C ILE A 41 5.93 -17.78 1.35
N VAL A 42 6.71 -18.56 0.60
CA VAL A 42 6.51 -18.83 -0.82
C VAL A 42 6.66 -20.33 -1.05
N CYS A 43 5.81 -20.89 -1.91
CA CYS A 43 5.78 -22.31 -2.24
C CYS A 43 5.88 -22.51 -3.76
N LEU A 44 6.69 -23.48 -4.20
CA LEU A 44 6.67 -23.99 -5.57
C LEU A 44 5.69 -25.17 -5.65
N ARG A 45 4.69 -25.05 -6.54
CA ARG A 45 3.68 -26.09 -6.78
C ARG A 45 3.81 -26.65 -8.20
N PRO A 46 3.84 -27.99 -8.36
CA PRO A 46 3.80 -28.58 -9.69
C PRO A 46 2.38 -28.44 -10.27
N THR A 47 2.31 -28.26 -11.58
CA THR A 47 1.05 -28.28 -12.34
C THR A 47 0.97 -29.54 -13.20
N ASP A 48 -0.26 -29.90 -13.60
CA ASP A 48 -0.53 -31.06 -14.47
C ASP A 48 0.21 -30.99 -15.82
N GLN A 49 0.61 -29.78 -16.24
CA GLN A 49 1.35 -29.52 -17.48
C GLN A 49 2.87 -29.56 -17.33
N SER A 50 3.42 -30.19 -16.28
CA SER A 50 4.86 -30.23 -16.02
C SER A 50 5.54 -28.86 -15.78
N LYS A 51 4.77 -27.79 -15.54
CA LYS A 51 5.30 -26.48 -15.14
C LYS A 51 5.25 -26.31 -13.63
N TRP A 52 6.16 -25.53 -13.08
CA TRP A 52 6.12 -25.11 -11.68
C TRP A 52 5.59 -23.69 -11.57
N LEU A 53 4.63 -23.50 -10.67
CA LEU A 53 4.12 -22.19 -10.30
C LEU A 53 4.66 -21.78 -8.94
N VAL A 54 4.91 -20.50 -8.78
CA VAL A 54 5.25 -19.90 -7.49
C VAL A 54 3.99 -19.29 -6.89
N THR A 55 3.65 -19.67 -5.66
CA THR A 55 2.46 -19.16 -4.96
C THR A 55 2.82 -18.78 -3.52
N ALA A 56 1.92 -18.05 -2.85
CA ALA A 56 2.02 -17.84 -1.42
C ALA A 56 2.09 -19.19 -0.67
N GLY A 57 2.97 -19.26 0.33
CA GLY A 57 3.12 -20.39 1.22
C GLY A 57 2.20 -20.30 2.45
N ASN A 58 2.28 -21.31 3.31
CA ASN A 58 1.43 -21.41 4.51
C ASN A 58 1.61 -20.25 5.51
N ALA A 59 2.82 -19.68 5.60
CA ALA A 59 3.11 -18.59 6.51
C ALA A 59 2.48 -17.26 6.07
N TYR A 60 2.09 -17.12 4.80
CA TYR A 60 1.59 -15.85 4.24
C TYR A 60 0.37 -15.32 4.99
N GLU A 61 -0.69 -16.12 5.13
CA GLU A 61 -1.91 -15.68 5.80
C GLU A 61 -1.67 -15.36 7.29
N GLN A 62 -0.81 -16.15 7.96
CA GLN A 62 -0.46 -15.91 9.36
C GLN A 62 0.28 -14.58 9.52
N GLN A 63 1.28 -14.32 8.66
CA GLN A 63 2.02 -13.07 8.65
C GLN A 63 1.13 -11.89 8.25
N TRP A 64 0.23 -12.05 7.28
CA TRP A 64 -0.75 -11.04 6.88
C TRP A 64 -1.66 -10.66 8.05
N ASN A 65 -2.24 -11.67 8.72
CA ASN A 65 -3.07 -11.46 9.89
C ASN A 65 -2.30 -10.80 11.04
N LYS A 66 -1.04 -11.20 11.28
CA LYS A 66 -0.19 -10.59 12.32
C LYS A 66 0.15 -9.14 11.97
N ALA A 67 0.52 -8.86 10.72
CA ALA A 67 0.92 -7.54 10.24
C ALA A 67 -0.22 -6.52 10.21
N THR A 68 -1.47 -7.00 10.12
CA THR A 68 -2.69 -6.17 10.02
C THR A 68 -3.49 -6.08 11.31
N LYS A 69 -3.15 -6.87 12.34
CA LYS A 69 -3.75 -6.80 13.68
C LYS A 69 -3.15 -5.66 14.51
N GLU A 70 -3.99 -5.08 15.35
CA GLU A 70 -3.66 -4.03 16.32
C GLU A 70 -2.75 -4.56 17.41
N ASP A 71 -1.46 -4.22 17.40
CA ASP A 71 -0.71 -4.22 18.65
C ASP A 71 -0.93 -2.86 19.34
N ASP A 72 -1.87 -2.87 20.28
CA ASP A 72 -2.24 -1.77 21.19
C ASP A 72 -1.16 -1.46 22.25
N THR A 73 0.09 -1.89 22.03
CA THR A 73 1.18 -1.64 22.98
C THR A 73 1.87 -0.31 22.70
N GLU A 74 2.14 0.44 23.77
CA GLU A 74 2.55 1.85 23.75
C GLU A 74 3.90 2.15 23.07
N LEU A 75 4.66 1.15 22.62
CA LEU A 75 5.87 1.32 21.79
C LEU A 75 5.59 1.00 20.32
N ALA A 76 4.89 1.92 19.66
CA ALA A 76 4.70 1.90 18.20
C ALA A 76 6.03 2.25 17.50
N HIS A 77 6.94 1.28 17.44
CA HIS A 77 8.02 1.28 16.47
C HIS A 77 7.39 1.17 15.07
N SER A 78 7.99 1.83 14.08
CA SER A 78 7.52 1.79 12.69
C SER A 78 7.32 0.33 12.25
N ASN A 79 6.14 -0.01 11.72
CA ASN A 79 5.85 -1.33 11.13
C ASN A 79 6.58 -1.53 9.79
N ASP A 80 7.66 -0.79 9.59
CA ASP A 80 8.55 -0.83 8.44
C ASP A 80 9.36 -2.10 8.51
N VAL A 81 9.50 -2.77 7.36
CA VAL A 81 10.27 -4.00 7.26
C VAL A 81 11.58 -3.78 6.55
N PHE A 82 12.63 -4.38 7.10
CA PHE A 82 13.93 -4.48 6.48
C PHE A 82 14.17 -5.93 6.05
N VAL A 83 14.38 -6.18 4.76
CA VAL A 83 14.33 -7.53 4.18
C VAL A 83 15.71 -7.96 3.71
N ILE A 84 16.16 -9.11 4.23
CA ILE A 84 17.44 -9.74 3.91
C ILE A 84 17.16 -11.10 3.28
N SER A 85 17.55 -11.28 2.02
CA SER A 85 17.45 -12.57 1.31
C SER A 85 18.79 -13.28 1.26
N ILE A 86 18.82 -14.57 1.57
CA ILE A 86 20.04 -15.38 1.57
C ILE A 86 19.93 -16.46 0.49
N LEU A 87 20.83 -16.39 -0.50
CA LEU A 87 20.90 -17.30 -1.64
C LEU A 87 22.28 -17.94 -1.75
N GLY A 88 22.36 -19.00 -2.55
CA GLY A 88 23.58 -19.75 -2.79
C GLY A 88 23.29 -21.20 -3.14
N GLY A 89 24.36 -21.96 -3.39
CA GLY A 89 24.22 -23.38 -3.69
C GLY A 89 23.63 -24.19 -2.53
N THR A 90 23.20 -25.41 -2.80
CA THR A 90 22.86 -26.35 -1.72
C THR A 90 24.10 -26.70 -0.89
N ALA A 91 23.92 -26.90 0.41
CA ALA A 91 25.00 -27.26 1.35
C ALA A 91 26.15 -26.23 1.47
N VAL A 92 25.96 -24.98 1.04
CA VAL A 92 26.96 -23.91 1.23
C VAL A 92 26.94 -23.27 2.61
N GLY A 93 25.99 -23.66 3.48
CA GLY A 93 25.87 -23.15 4.86
C GLY A 93 24.97 -21.92 5.04
N LYS A 94 23.97 -21.73 4.17
CA LYS A 94 23.03 -20.58 4.23
C LYS A 94 22.28 -20.52 5.56
N SER A 95 21.57 -21.60 5.89
CA SER A 95 20.77 -21.71 7.12
C SER A 95 21.66 -21.61 8.37
N PHE A 96 22.88 -22.16 8.33
CA PHE A 96 23.87 -22.02 9.40
C PHE A 96 24.28 -20.56 9.64
N ILE A 97 24.64 -19.82 8.59
CA ILE A 97 24.97 -18.38 8.72
C ILE A 97 23.76 -17.62 9.25
N SER A 98 22.57 -17.89 8.70
CA SER A 98 21.35 -17.19 9.08
C SER A 98 20.97 -17.40 10.55
N GLN A 99 21.21 -18.58 11.15
CA GLN A 99 20.93 -18.81 12.58
C GLN A 99 21.70 -17.85 13.51
N HIS A 100 22.93 -17.47 13.13
CA HIS A 100 23.76 -16.55 13.92
C HIS A 100 23.24 -15.12 13.90
N PHE A 101 22.25 -14.84 13.06
CA PHE A 101 21.58 -13.57 13.04
C PHE A 101 20.56 -13.41 14.17
N PHE A 102 19.98 -14.51 14.65
CA PHE A 102 18.87 -14.51 15.59
C PHE A 102 19.32 -14.64 17.05
N GLY A 103 18.58 -13.99 17.96
CA GLY A 103 18.75 -14.15 19.40
C GLY A 103 18.30 -15.52 19.92
N GLU A 104 18.67 -15.91 21.14
CA GLU A 104 18.39 -17.24 21.71
C GLU A 104 16.90 -17.64 21.71
N ASN A 105 15.98 -16.68 21.87
CA ASN A 105 14.54 -16.91 21.98
C ASN A 105 13.74 -16.65 20.69
N GLU A 106 14.41 -16.44 19.56
CA GLU A 106 13.76 -16.20 18.27
C GLU A 106 13.60 -17.51 17.49
N LYS A 107 12.55 -17.63 16.67
CA LYS A 107 12.43 -18.75 15.72
C LYS A 107 13.56 -18.66 14.70
N LYS A 108 14.33 -19.73 14.54
CA LYS A 108 15.51 -19.77 13.65
C LYS A 108 15.32 -20.83 12.55
N PRO A 109 16.04 -20.68 11.41
CA PRO A 109 16.15 -21.73 10.41
C PRO A 109 16.71 -23.01 11.02
N GLN A 110 16.31 -24.18 10.54
CA GLN A 110 16.90 -25.44 10.96
C GLN A 110 18.27 -25.65 10.28
N THR A 111 19.19 -26.31 10.98
CA THR A 111 20.49 -26.71 10.45
C THR A 111 20.72 -28.18 10.72
N VAL A 112 21.32 -28.83 9.74
CA VAL A 112 21.75 -30.23 9.83
C VAL A 112 23.26 -30.24 10.04
N GLU A 113 23.77 -31.14 10.89
CA GLU A 113 25.21 -31.28 11.13
C GLU A 113 25.94 -31.77 9.88
N ASP A 114 27.23 -31.43 9.75
CA ASP A 114 28.05 -31.80 8.58
C ASP A 114 28.14 -33.35 8.39
N SER A 115 27.78 -34.17 9.38
CA SER A 115 27.69 -35.65 9.25
C SER A 115 26.49 -36.15 8.44
N ASP A 116 25.42 -35.36 8.35
CA ASP A 116 24.12 -35.75 7.78
C ASP A 116 23.85 -35.08 6.40
N LEU A 117 24.92 -34.64 5.73
CA LEU A 117 24.97 -33.87 4.46
C LEU A 117 24.24 -34.46 3.23
N LEU A 118 23.59 -35.62 3.35
CA LEU A 118 22.83 -36.24 2.26
C LEU A 118 21.52 -35.51 1.94
N SER A 119 21.04 -34.63 2.82
CA SER A 119 19.79 -33.86 2.71
C SER A 119 20.03 -32.35 2.61
N SER A 120 19.14 -31.64 1.91
CA SER A 120 19.03 -30.18 1.97
C SER A 120 17.92 -29.85 2.96
N THR A 121 18.17 -28.88 3.86
CA THR A 121 17.19 -28.41 4.84
C THR A 121 16.06 -27.66 4.15
N THR A 122 16.39 -26.50 3.58
CA THR A 122 15.43 -25.50 3.12
C THR A 122 14.76 -25.91 1.81
N GLY A 123 13.44 -26.15 1.85
CA GLY A 123 12.57 -26.19 0.67
C GLY A 123 11.85 -24.85 0.46
N ASN A 124 11.69 -24.43 -0.80
CA ASN A 124 11.01 -23.18 -1.17
C ASN A 124 11.67 -21.90 -0.60
N ILE A 125 10.87 -20.94 -0.09
CA ILE A 125 11.37 -19.73 0.57
C ILE A 125 10.73 -19.63 1.95
N ASN A 126 11.55 -19.63 2.99
CA ASN A 126 11.12 -19.52 4.37
C ASN A 126 11.39 -18.10 4.89
N CYS A 127 10.44 -17.52 5.62
CA CYS A 127 10.54 -16.16 6.17
C CYS A 127 10.57 -16.19 7.70
N PHE A 128 11.62 -15.62 8.27
CA PHE A 128 11.83 -15.52 9.70
C PHE A 128 11.87 -14.05 10.13
N GLU A 129 11.18 -13.73 11.22
CA GLU A 129 11.17 -12.38 11.79
C GLU A 129 12.25 -12.28 12.87
N CYS A 130 13.20 -11.36 12.67
CA CYS A 130 14.24 -11.02 13.63
C CYS A 130 14.02 -9.59 14.16
N THR A 131 14.00 -9.44 15.48
CA THR A 131 13.77 -8.16 16.16
C THR A 131 15.03 -7.56 16.73
N LYS A 132 16.11 -8.34 16.84
CA LYS A 132 17.38 -7.95 17.47
C LYS A 132 18.58 -7.94 16.50
N MET A 133 18.33 -7.96 15.19
CA MET A 133 19.38 -8.02 14.18
C MET A 133 20.30 -6.79 14.21
N THR A 134 19.68 -5.62 14.33
CA THR A 134 20.33 -4.32 14.23
C THR A 134 20.26 -3.61 15.58
N GLU A 135 21.24 -2.76 15.87
CA GLU A 135 21.20 -1.89 17.07
C GLU A 135 19.99 -0.95 17.04
N VAL A 136 19.48 -0.68 15.84
CA VAL A 136 18.23 0.04 15.62
C VAL A 136 17.05 -0.93 15.72
N MET A 137 16.06 -0.60 16.54
CA MET A 137 14.81 -1.36 16.62
C MET A 137 14.04 -1.28 15.29
N CYS A 138 14.24 -2.28 14.43
CA CYS A 138 13.51 -2.44 13.18
C CYS A 138 13.05 -3.89 13.00
N LYS A 139 11.88 -4.07 12.38
CA LYS A 139 11.40 -5.41 12.05
C LYS A 139 12.19 -5.94 10.85
N THR A 140 13.09 -6.89 11.09
CA THR A 140 13.88 -7.51 10.03
C THR A 140 13.25 -8.82 9.59
N LEU A 141 13.02 -8.98 8.29
CA LEU A 141 12.60 -10.24 7.67
C LEU A 141 13.81 -10.88 7.03
N VAL A 142 14.13 -12.10 7.45
CA VAL A 142 15.20 -12.92 6.86
C VAL A 142 14.56 -14.01 6.02
N LEU A 143 14.84 -13.99 4.73
CA LEU A 143 14.34 -14.96 3.76
C LEU A 143 15.44 -15.97 3.45
N ASP A 144 15.24 -17.23 3.86
CA ASP A 144 16.12 -18.35 3.52
C ASP A 144 15.58 -19.08 2.29
N TYR A 145 16.36 -19.09 1.21
CA TYR A 145 15.97 -19.68 -0.07
C TYR A 145 16.50 -21.10 -0.23
N GLU A 146 15.74 -21.95 -0.92
CA GLU A 146 16.22 -23.23 -1.43
C GLU A 146 17.55 -23.07 -2.19
N GLY A 147 18.47 -24.01 -1.99
CA GLY A 147 19.76 -23.99 -2.67
C GLY A 147 19.66 -24.39 -4.14
N GLU A 148 20.39 -23.70 -5.00
CA GLU A 148 20.53 -24.07 -6.41
C GLU A 148 21.63 -25.12 -6.64
N ASN A 149 21.49 -25.92 -7.70
CA ASN A 149 22.55 -26.80 -8.23
C ASN A 149 23.15 -27.82 -7.23
N GLY A 150 22.38 -28.22 -6.22
CA GLY A 150 22.77 -29.25 -5.26
C GLY A 150 22.47 -30.68 -5.71
N THR A 151 23.29 -31.63 -5.29
CA THR A 151 22.97 -33.08 -5.37
C THR A 151 22.08 -33.54 -4.21
N SER A 152 22.06 -32.80 -3.09
CA SER A 152 21.24 -33.09 -1.93
C SER A 152 19.81 -32.53 -2.08
N LYS A 153 18.83 -33.33 -1.65
CA LYS A 153 17.40 -33.11 -1.90
C LYS A 153 16.74 -32.43 -0.69
N PRO A 154 15.89 -31.40 -0.87
CA PRO A 154 15.09 -30.81 0.22
C PRO A 154 14.27 -31.85 0.97
N PHE A 155 14.23 -31.79 2.32
CA PHE A 155 13.43 -32.70 3.15
C PHE A 155 11.96 -32.74 2.73
N MET A 156 11.37 -31.57 2.44
CA MET A 156 10.00 -31.45 1.96
C MET A 156 9.71 -32.29 0.69
N LEU A 157 10.68 -32.44 -0.21
CA LEU A 157 10.50 -33.23 -1.44
C LEU A 157 10.65 -34.73 -1.18
N ARG A 158 11.47 -35.12 -0.19
CA ARG A 158 11.55 -36.52 0.25
C ARG A 158 10.24 -36.96 0.90
N ALA A 159 9.72 -36.17 1.84
CA ALA A 159 8.43 -36.42 2.47
C ALA A 159 7.27 -36.52 1.45
N ARG A 160 7.32 -35.71 0.38
CA ARG A 160 6.31 -35.74 -0.69
C ARG A 160 6.40 -36.99 -1.58
N ARG A 161 7.60 -37.47 -1.91
CA ARG A 161 7.79 -38.73 -2.66
C ARG A 161 7.07 -39.89 -1.98
N TRP A 162 7.19 -39.96 -0.66
CA TRP A 162 6.55 -40.99 0.15
C TRP A 162 5.02 -40.82 0.20
N LYS A 163 4.53 -39.60 0.49
CA LYS A 163 3.08 -39.32 0.53
C LYS A 163 2.38 -39.58 -0.81
N GLU A 164 3.06 -39.37 -1.95
CA GLU A 164 2.47 -39.47 -3.30
C GLU A 164 2.82 -40.78 -4.04
N LYS A 165 3.55 -41.73 -3.42
CA LYS A 165 3.96 -43.03 -4.02
C LYS A 165 4.54 -42.92 -5.45
N LEU A 166 5.34 -41.90 -5.72
CA LEU A 166 5.88 -41.61 -7.06
C LEU A 166 6.96 -42.62 -7.47
N GLN A 167 6.90 -43.10 -8.71
CA GLN A 167 7.99 -43.91 -9.30
C GLN A 167 9.30 -43.12 -9.40
N LEU A 168 10.43 -43.82 -9.26
CA LEU A 168 11.78 -43.24 -9.21
C LEU A 168 12.14 -42.41 -10.46
N SER A 169 11.70 -42.84 -11.65
CA SER A 169 11.95 -42.13 -12.92
C SER A 169 11.21 -40.80 -12.99
N ASP A 170 9.92 -40.80 -12.63
CA ASP A 170 9.07 -39.61 -12.67
C ASP A 170 9.52 -38.59 -11.63
N PHE A 171 9.96 -39.08 -10.46
CA PHE A 171 10.53 -38.25 -9.42
C PHE A 171 11.83 -37.54 -9.87
N LYS A 172 12.72 -38.22 -10.61
CA LYS A 172 13.94 -37.58 -11.15
C LYS A 172 13.63 -36.45 -12.14
N ASN A 173 12.67 -36.68 -13.04
CA ASN A 173 12.24 -35.66 -14.01
C ASN A 173 11.58 -34.46 -13.32
N LEU A 174 10.76 -34.72 -12.29
CA LEU A 174 10.13 -33.70 -11.47
C LEU A 174 11.18 -32.81 -10.77
N LEU A 175 12.24 -33.42 -10.22
CA LEU A 175 13.33 -32.70 -9.55
C LEU A 175 14.15 -31.81 -10.51
N ALA A 176 14.44 -32.30 -11.72
CA ALA A 176 15.16 -31.50 -12.72
C ALA A 176 14.37 -30.23 -13.08
N LYS A 177 13.06 -30.38 -13.32
CA LYS A 177 12.16 -29.25 -13.61
C LYS A 177 12.01 -28.31 -12.42
N ARG A 178 12.08 -28.82 -11.19
CA ARG A 178 12.08 -27.97 -9.99
C ARG A 178 13.34 -27.14 -9.91
N SER A 179 14.50 -27.74 -10.14
CA SER A 179 15.78 -27.02 -10.11
C SER A 179 15.81 -25.88 -11.12
N GLU A 180 15.25 -26.11 -12.32
CA GLU A 180 15.07 -25.07 -13.33
C GLU A 180 14.18 -23.93 -12.81
N ALA A 181 13.03 -24.26 -12.23
CA ALA A 181 12.11 -23.28 -11.65
C ALA A 181 12.73 -22.50 -10.47
N VAL A 182 13.52 -23.15 -9.62
CA VAL A 182 14.26 -22.47 -8.53
C VAL A 182 15.23 -21.46 -9.13
N SER A 183 16.05 -21.88 -10.09
CA SER A 183 17.02 -21.00 -10.75
C SER A 183 16.38 -19.87 -11.56
N GLU A 184 15.15 -20.04 -12.03
CA GLU A 184 14.41 -19.02 -12.77
C GLU A 184 13.74 -18.00 -11.83
N TYR A 185 12.99 -18.47 -10.82
CA TYR A 185 12.11 -17.62 -10.05
C TYR A 185 12.79 -16.98 -8.83
N PHE A 186 13.63 -17.73 -8.11
CA PHE A 186 14.10 -17.30 -6.79
C PHE A 186 15.04 -16.11 -6.84
N PRO A 187 16.00 -16.04 -7.79
CA PRO A 187 16.81 -14.85 -7.97
C PRO A 187 15.99 -13.58 -8.19
N LYS A 188 14.92 -13.68 -8.98
CA LYS A 188 14.04 -12.56 -9.34
C LYS A 188 13.25 -12.07 -8.13
N ILE A 189 12.66 -13.00 -7.37
CA ILE A 189 11.91 -12.68 -6.13
C ILE A 189 12.85 -12.02 -5.11
N ALA A 190 14.03 -12.59 -4.90
CA ALA A 190 15.02 -12.03 -3.98
C ALA A 190 15.44 -10.61 -4.35
N TYR A 191 15.72 -10.37 -5.62
CA TYR A 191 16.15 -9.06 -6.08
C TYR A 191 15.06 -7.99 -5.99
N ILE A 192 13.81 -8.35 -6.26
CA ILE A 192 12.66 -7.43 -6.23
C ILE A 192 12.26 -7.04 -4.79
N LEU A 193 12.24 -8.01 -3.88
CA LEU A 193 11.60 -7.86 -2.56
C LEU A 193 12.56 -7.54 -1.41
N SER A 194 13.87 -7.49 -1.66
CA SER A 194 14.88 -7.36 -0.60
C SER A 194 15.54 -5.99 -0.56
N ASN A 195 15.96 -5.58 0.64
CA ASN A 195 16.90 -4.48 0.81
C ASN A 195 18.34 -4.98 0.65
N ILE A 196 18.62 -6.18 1.15
CA ILE A 196 19.91 -6.84 1.05
C ILE A 196 19.74 -8.23 0.43
N VAL A 197 20.59 -8.54 -0.55
CA VAL A 197 20.77 -9.87 -1.09
C VAL A 197 22.13 -10.39 -0.65
N ILE A 198 22.15 -11.50 0.07
CA ILE A 198 23.36 -12.21 0.48
C ILE A 198 23.56 -13.41 -0.43
N PHE A 199 24.71 -13.49 -1.09
CA PHE A 199 25.09 -14.60 -1.95
C PHE A 199 26.24 -15.39 -1.32
N VAL A 200 25.98 -16.65 -0.96
CA VAL A 200 26.92 -17.51 -0.23
C VAL A 200 27.50 -18.58 -1.15
N ALA A 201 28.83 -18.72 -1.16
CA ALA A 201 29.50 -19.83 -1.82
C ALA A 201 30.80 -20.23 -1.10
N LYS A 202 31.30 -21.43 -1.40
CA LYS A 202 32.56 -21.97 -0.85
C LYS A 202 33.78 -21.74 -1.75
N PHE A 203 33.60 -21.12 -2.92
CA PHE A 203 34.70 -20.81 -3.84
C PHE A 203 35.52 -19.65 -3.30
N GLU A 204 36.81 -19.60 -3.63
CA GLU A 204 37.65 -18.48 -3.28
C GLU A 204 37.38 -17.27 -4.20
N PHE A 205 37.57 -16.04 -3.71
CA PHE A 205 37.37 -14.85 -4.55
C PHE A 205 38.36 -14.71 -5.73
N VAL A 206 39.48 -15.41 -5.69
CA VAL A 206 40.42 -15.51 -6.82
C VAL A 206 39.88 -16.40 -7.95
N ASP A 207 38.88 -17.24 -7.66
CA ASP A 207 38.26 -18.10 -8.66
C ASP A 207 37.27 -17.31 -9.52
N SER A 208 37.56 -17.24 -10.82
CA SER A 208 36.69 -16.63 -11.82
C SER A 208 35.26 -17.22 -11.86
N HIS A 209 35.09 -18.46 -11.39
CA HIS A 209 33.80 -19.12 -11.27
C HIS A 209 32.89 -18.40 -10.26
N TYR A 210 33.46 -17.83 -9.19
CA TYR A 210 32.68 -17.09 -8.21
C TYR A 210 32.01 -15.88 -8.86
N LEU A 211 32.80 -14.99 -9.47
CA LEU A 211 32.26 -13.80 -10.14
C LEU A 211 31.27 -14.18 -11.26
N THR A 212 31.55 -15.26 -11.97
CA THR A 212 30.65 -15.79 -13.01
C THR A 212 29.28 -16.14 -12.43
N ARG A 213 29.22 -16.87 -11.33
CA ARG A 213 27.96 -17.22 -10.67
C ARG A 213 27.22 -15.99 -10.13
N CYS A 214 27.91 -15.01 -9.58
CA CYS A 214 27.28 -13.75 -9.15
C CYS A 214 26.64 -13.00 -10.32
N CYS A 215 27.30 -13.00 -11.49
CA CYS A 215 26.77 -12.34 -12.68
C CYS A 215 25.59 -13.10 -13.28
N GLU A 216 25.66 -14.42 -13.37
CA GLU A 216 24.53 -15.26 -13.81
C GLU A 216 23.31 -15.06 -12.91
N PHE A 217 23.53 -15.02 -11.60
CA PHE A 217 22.49 -14.68 -10.62
C PHE A 217 21.88 -13.31 -10.94
N ALA A 218 22.70 -12.27 -11.10
CA ALA A 218 22.24 -10.92 -11.33
C ALA A 218 21.45 -10.79 -12.66
N GLN A 219 21.92 -11.44 -13.72
CA GLN A 219 21.26 -11.48 -15.02
C GLN A 219 19.89 -12.15 -14.94
N ARG A 220 19.79 -13.33 -14.30
CA ARG A 220 18.51 -14.03 -14.12
C ARG A 220 17.55 -13.22 -13.25
N ALA A 221 18.06 -12.64 -12.17
CA ALA A 221 17.27 -11.81 -11.25
C ALA A 221 16.67 -10.57 -11.93
N ASN A 222 17.36 -10.01 -12.92
CA ASN A 222 16.93 -8.80 -13.62
C ASN A 222 16.20 -9.07 -14.94
N GLN A 223 16.13 -10.33 -15.41
CA GLN A 223 15.46 -10.65 -16.66
C GLN A 223 13.97 -10.32 -16.60
N GLY A 224 13.53 -9.38 -17.44
CA GLY A 224 12.15 -8.92 -17.45
C GLY A 224 11.77 -8.05 -16.24
N VAL A 225 12.74 -7.51 -15.51
CA VAL A 225 12.51 -6.54 -14.42
C VAL A 225 12.88 -5.15 -14.90
N SER A 226 12.00 -4.17 -14.71
CA SER A 226 12.21 -2.79 -15.13
C SER A 226 11.90 -1.78 -14.03
N GLN A 227 12.55 -0.61 -14.12
CA GLN A 227 12.26 0.56 -13.29
C GLN A 227 12.33 0.27 -11.78
N VAL A 228 13.36 -0.46 -11.34
CA VAL A 228 13.62 -0.70 -9.92
C VAL A 228 14.05 0.62 -9.29
N PRO A 229 13.23 1.24 -8.42
CA PRO A 229 13.55 2.56 -7.89
C PRO A 229 14.75 2.52 -6.95
N ILE A 230 14.99 1.38 -6.29
CA ILE A 230 16.09 1.16 -5.37
C ILE A 230 16.60 -0.26 -5.57
N SER A 231 17.78 -0.38 -6.18
CA SER A 231 18.47 -1.66 -6.27
C SER A 231 18.92 -2.13 -4.88
N PRO A 232 18.79 -3.43 -4.55
CA PRO A 232 19.28 -3.98 -3.30
C PRO A 232 20.81 -3.84 -3.19
N VAL A 233 21.30 -3.93 -1.96
CA VAL A 233 22.73 -4.12 -1.68
C VAL A 233 23.07 -5.59 -1.83
N LEU A 234 24.18 -5.90 -2.52
CA LEU A 234 24.71 -7.27 -2.61
C LEU A 234 25.80 -7.48 -1.55
N ILE A 235 25.71 -8.58 -0.81
CA ILE A 235 26.76 -9.04 0.09
C ILE A 235 27.20 -10.43 -0.37
N ILE A 236 28.47 -10.57 -0.72
CA ILE A 236 29.06 -11.80 -1.22
C ILE A 236 29.86 -12.46 -0.10
N ILE A 237 29.57 -13.72 0.21
CA ILE A 237 30.20 -14.45 1.33
C ILE A 237 31.02 -15.63 0.81
N GLU A 238 32.35 -15.55 0.96
CA GLU A 238 33.27 -16.69 0.84
C GLU A 238 33.22 -17.49 2.15
N ASN A 239 32.44 -18.56 2.17
CA ASN A 239 32.24 -19.41 3.34
C ASN A 239 33.26 -20.56 3.41
N LYS A 240 33.58 -21.00 4.63
CA LYS A 240 34.61 -22.01 4.96
C LYS A 240 36.03 -21.60 4.47
N CYS A 241 36.35 -20.31 4.59
CA CYS A 241 37.63 -19.72 4.20
C CYS A 241 38.80 -20.11 5.14
N SER A 242 40.02 -20.22 4.61
CA SER A 242 41.25 -20.45 5.42
C SER A 242 41.55 -19.29 6.39
N LEU A 243 42.06 -19.61 7.59
CA LEU A 243 42.42 -18.62 8.63
C LEU A 243 43.67 -17.78 8.28
N THR A 244 44.34 -18.07 7.17
CA THR A 244 45.49 -17.27 6.70
C THR A 244 45.10 -16.02 5.91
N LYS A 245 43.82 -15.89 5.53
CA LYS A 245 43.32 -14.75 4.74
C LYS A 245 43.03 -13.52 5.61
N LYS A 246 42.75 -12.40 4.94
CA LYS A 246 42.21 -11.19 5.56
C LYS A 246 40.69 -11.31 5.67
N PHE A 247 40.12 -10.75 6.74
CA PHE A 247 38.70 -10.91 7.07
C PHE A 247 37.89 -9.61 7.03
N GLY A 248 38.46 -8.44 7.38
CA GLY A 248 37.70 -7.18 7.43
C GLY A 248 36.95 -6.84 6.13
N ILE A 249 35.69 -6.39 6.26
CA ILE A 249 34.76 -6.23 5.13
C ILE A 249 35.36 -5.30 4.07
N ASN A 250 35.93 -4.17 4.49
CA ASN A 250 36.46 -3.17 3.58
C ASN A 250 37.70 -3.69 2.85
N GLU A 251 38.62 -4.35 3.56
CA GLU A 251 39.82 -4.94 2.97
C GLU A 251 39.47 -6.03 1.97
N VAL A 252 38.55 -6.92 2.32
CA VAL A 252 38.11 -8.04 1.48
C VAL A 252 37.34 -7.55 0.25
N THR A 253 36.49 -6.53 0.42
CA THR A 253 35.77 -5.89 -0.69
C THR A 253 36.74 -5.25 -1.68
N ASN A 254 37.72 -4.50 -1.19
CA ASN A 254 38.75 -3.90 -2.03
C ASN A 254 39.61 -4.94 -2.74
N GLU A 255 39.95 -6.03 -2.06
CA GLU A 255 40.67 -7.17 -2.64
C GLU A 255 39.86 -7.80 -3.79
N PHE A 256 38.58 -8.09 -3.58
CA PHE A 256 37.69 -8.65 -4.60
C PHE A 256 37.63 -7.78 -5.86
N PHE A 257 37.49 -6.47 -5.70
CA PHE A 257 37.47 -5.54 -6.83
C PHE A 257 38.82 -5.43 -7.52
N THR A 258 39.93 -5.48 -6.78
CA THR A 258 41.29 -5.43 -7.35
C THR A 258 41.57 -6.67 -8.19
N ILE A 259 41.25 -7.86 -7.68
CA ILE A 259 41.40 -9.13 -8.40
C ILE A 259 40.61 -9.11 -9.71
N ASN A 260 39.41 -8.54 -9.69
CA ASN A 260 38.47 -8.59 -10.81
C ASN A 260 38.42 -7.31 -11.65
N GLN A 261 39.37 -6.38 -11.49
CA GLN A 261 39.30 -5.02 -12.04
C GLN A 261 39.17 -4.95 -13.57
N HIS A 262 39.71 -5.93 -14.29
CA HIS A 262 39.65 -6.00 -15.76
C HIS A 262 38.48 -6.85 -16.29
N SER A 263 37.64 -7.39 -15.41
CA SER A 263 36.54 -8.28 -15.79
C SER A 263 35.32 -7.48 -16.24
N GLN A 264 34.88 -7.70 -17.49
CA GLN A 264 33.62 -7.14 -17.98
C GLN A 264 32.42 -7.59 -17.12
N LYS A 265 32.48 -8.81 -16.57
CA LYS A 265 31.45 -9.36 -15.67
C LYS A 265 31.27 -8.50 -14.43
N LEU A 266 32.36 -7.98 -13.86
CA LEU A 266 32.30 -7.09 -12.69
C LEU A 266 31.61 -5.76 -13.01
N VAL A 267 31.89 -5.20 -14.19
CA VAL A 267 31.24 -3.97 -14.66
C VAL A 267 29.74 -4.20 -14.82
N GLU A 268 29.35 -5.36 -15.32
CA GLU A 268 27.94 -5.73 -15.46
C GLU A 268 27.26 -5.90 -14.09
N LEU A 269 27.89 -6.63 -13.17
CA LEU A 269 27.35 -6.85 -11.82
C LEU A 269 27.05 -5.54 -11.09
N LYS A 270 27.93 -4.54 -11.22
CA LYS A 270 27.75 -3.20 -10.63
C LYS A 270 26.53 -2.44 -11.16
N LYS A 271 25.96 -2.81 -12.31
CA LYS A 271 24.77 -2.15 -12.85
C LYS A 271 23.49 -2.55 -12.11
N TYR A 272 23.48 -3.71 -11.48
CA TYR A 272 22.28 -4.29 -10.87
C TYR A 272 22.15 -3.96 -9.39
N PHE A 273 23.25 -3.70 -8.69
CA PHE A 273 23.22 -3.48 -7.23
C PHE A 273 23.67 -2.07 -6.88
N SER A 274 23.05 -1.49 -5.84
CA SER A 274 23.41 -0.15 -5.37
C SER A 274 24.82 -0.13 -4.77
N GLN A 275 25.16 -1.17 -4.01
CA GLN A 275 26.47 -1.37 -3.39
C GLN A 275 26.78 -2.87 -3.37
N ILE A 276 28.07 -3.22 -3.34
CA ILE A 276 28.55 -4.61 -3.25
C ILE A 276 29.60 -4.68 -2.14
N TYR A 277 29.37 -5.57 -1.17
CA TYR A 277 30.31 -5.88 -0.09
C TYR A 277 30.73 -7.34 -0.14
N CYS A 278 31.94 -7.64 0.29
CA CYS A 278 32.48 -8.99 0.34
C CYS A 278 32.91 -9.34 1.76
N ILE A 279 32.59 -10.56 2.19
CA ILE A 279 32.93 -11.12 3.49
C ILE A 279 33.58 -12.49 3.34
N ARG A 280 34.46 -12.82 4.28
CA ARG A 280 35.00 -14.17 4.45
C ARG A 280 34.58 -14.73 5.79
N LEU A 281 34.06 -15.94 5.79
CA LEU A 281 33.72 -16.66 7.01
C LEU A 281 34.58 -17.93 7.11
N PRO A 282 35.39 -18.08 8.18
CA PRO A 282 36.13 -19.31 8.40
C PRO A 282 35.23 -20.42 8.95
N PRO A 283 35.64 -21.70 8.89
CA PRO A 283 34.92 -22.78 9.55
C PRO A 283 35.01 -22.66 11.08
N VAL A 284 33.87 -22.84 11.76
CA VAL A 284 33.80 -22.90 13.23
C VAL A 284 34.52 -24.15 13.75
N GLY A 285 35.10 -24.08 14.94
CA GLY A 285 35.85 -25.19 15.55
C GLY A 285 37.23 -25.47 14.95
N THR A 286 37.72 -24.62 14.04
CA THR A 286 39.07 -24.76 13.46
C THR A 286 40.11 -23.95 14.23
N PHE A 287 41.30 -24.52 14.40
CA PHE A 287 42.46 -23.87 14.99
C PHE A 287 43.62 -23.88 14.01
N GLN A 288 44.31 -22.75 13.86
CA GLN A 288 45.51 -22.68 13.02
C GLN A 288 46.60 -21.83 13.68
N LYS A 289 47.84 -22.33 13.62
CA LYS A 289 49.02 -21.59 14.08
C LYS A 289 49.56 -20.74 12.93
N VAL A 290 49.43 -19.42 13.02
CA VAL A 290 49.92 -18.46 12.01
C VAL A 290 50.95 -17.54 12.64
N LYS A 291 52.18 -17.51 12.10
CA LYS A 291 53.29 -16.68 12.61
C LYS A 291 53.52 -16.83 14.14
N GLY A 292 53.39 -18.06 14.65
CA GLY A 292 53.59 -18.37 16.07
C GLY A 292 52.38 -18.11 16.97
N LYS A 293 51.32 -17.44 16.51
CA LYS A 293 50.07 -17.23 17.26
C LYS A 293 49.04 -18.29 16.91
N LEU A 294 48.34 -18.81 17.93
CA LEU A 294 47.17 -19.68 17.73
C LEU A 294 45.98 -18.78 17.38
N ILE A 295 45.38 -19.02 16.23
CA ILE A 295 44.17 -18.36 15.76
C ILE A 295 43.02 -19.34 15.83
N GLU A 296 41.90 -18.90 16.39
CA GLU A 296 40.68 -19.66 16.54
C GLU A 296 39.64 -19.17 15.53
N GLY A 297 39.16 -20.09 14.69
CA GLY A 297 38.22 -19.76 13.62
C GLY A 297 36.87 -19.29 14.13
N GLU A 298 36.39 -19.85 15.24
CA GLU A 298 35.13 -19.44 15.87
C GLU A 298 35.16 -17.98 16.31
N LYS A 299 36.29 -17.52 16.89
CA LYS A 299 36.45 -16.13 17.28
C LYS A 299 36.35 -15.19 16.08
N ILE A 300 37.07 -15.49 15.00
CA ILE A 300 37.03 -14.68 13.77
C ILE A 300 35.63 -14.73 13.14
N PHE A 301 34.99 -15.91 13.11
CA PHE A 301 33.64 -16.07 12.60
C PHE A 301 32.66 -15.14 13.34
N ASN A 302 32.68 -15.14 14.67
CA ASN A 302 31.82 -14.28 15.49
C ASN A 302 32.12 -12.79 15.29
N GLU A 303 33.40 -12.41 15.19
CA GLU A 303 33.80 -11.03 14.86
C GLU A 303 33.23 -10.58 13.51
N GLN A 304 33.29 -11.44 12.49
CA GLN A 304 32.77 -11.15 11.15
C GLN A 304 31.23 -11.09 11.09
N ILE A 305 30.53 -11.93 11.85
CA ILE A 305 29.07 -11.83 11.98
C ILE A 305 28.66 -10.53 12.67
N THR A 306 29.40 -10.09 13.69
CA THR A 306 29.16 -8.78 14.33
C THR A 306 29.39 -7.62 13.36
N GLU A 307 30.48 -7.65 12.60
CA GLU A 307 30.77 -6.63 11.57
C GLU A 307 29.67 -6.59 10.50
N LEU A 308 29.14 -7.76 10.09
CA LEU A 308 28.02 -7.86 9.16
C LEU A 308 26.73 -7.27 9.72
N LYS A 309 26.39 -7.54 10.98
CA LYS A 309 25.22 -6.94 11.66
C LYS A 309 25.33 -5.43 11.79
N GLN A 310 26.53 -4.92 12.08
CA GLN A 310 26.79 -3.49 12.05
C GLN A 310 26.52 -2.93 10.66
N LYS A 311 26.97 -3.63 9.62
CA LYS A 311 26.74 -3.20 8.24
C LYS A 311 25.27 -3.19 7.85
N PHE A 312 24.47 -4.13 8.34
CA PHE A 312 23.01 -4.10 8.19
C PHE A 312 22.40 -2.84 8.81
N SER A 313 22.87 -2.44 9.99
CA SER A 313 22.42 -1.23 10.69
C SER A 313 22.75 0.05 9.91
N ASP A 314 23.94 0.10 9.29
CA ASP A 314 24.34 1.22 8.43
C ASP A 314 23.43 1.34 7.20
N ILE A 315 23.20 0.22 6.49
CA ILE A 315 22.35 0.16 5.29
C ILE A 315 20.91 0.52 5.65
N TYR A 316 20.39 0.01 6.76
CA TYR A 316 19.07 0.37 7.27
C TYR A 316 18.95 1.88 7.47
N THR A 317 19.95 2.50 8.11
CA THR A 317 19.95 3.94 8.40
C THR A 317 19.96 4.78 7.13
N GLU A 318 20.76 4.37 6.13
CA GLU A 318 20.81 5.01 4.81
C GLU A 318 19.46 4.90 4.08
N HIS A 319 18.81 3.74 4.17
CA HIS A 319 17.60 3.43 3.39
C HIS A 319 16.29 3.67 4.15
N ARG A 320 16.34 4.11 5.41
CA ARG A 320 15.19 4.17 6.33
C ARG A 320 13.96 4.86 5.77
N LYS A 321 14.14 6.00 5.08
CA LYS A 321 13.02 6.80 4.52
C LYS A 321 12.27 6.10 3.38
N ARG A 322 12.82 5.00 2.88
CA ARG A 322 12.34 4.28 1.69
C ARG A 322 11.85 2.87 2.02
N LEU A 323 11.82 2.51 3.30
CA LEU A 323 11.24 1.25 3.74
C LEU A 323 9.74 1.27 3.57
N ILE A 324 9.19 0.09 3.30
CA ILE A 324 7.76 -0.13 3.21
C ILE A 324 7.29 -0.86 4.47
N THR A 325 6.01 -0.72 4.77
CA THR A 325 5.40 -1.43 5.90
C THR A 325 5.26 -2.92 5.61
N HIS A 326 5.20 -3.75 6.66
CA HIS A 326 5.03 -5.19 6.50
C HIS A 326 3.80 -5.59 5.63
N PRO A 327 2.61 -4.97 5.79
CA PRO A 327 1.47 -5.26 4.92
C PRO A 327 1.71 -4.88 3.44
N GLN A 328 2.41 -3.77 3.19
CA GLN A 328 2.77 -3.37 1.82
C GLN A 328 3.75 -4.35 1.20
N TRP A 329 4.71 -4.85 1.98
CA TRP A 329 5.64 -5.88 1.53
C TRP A 329 4.92 -7.20 1.19
N LEU A 330 3.99 -7.65 2.02
CA LEU A 330 3.19 -8.85 1.74
C LEU A 330 2.30 -8.67 0.50
N PHE A 331 1.70 -7.49 0.31
CA PHE A 331 0.93 -7.19 -0.90
C PHE A 331 1.82 -7.26 -2.15
N LEU A 332 3.01 -6.66 -2.09
CA LEU A 332 3.99 -6.73 -3.18
C LEU A 332 4.44 -8.16 -3.45
N LEU A 333 4.70 -8.93 -2.39
CA LEU A 333 5.05 -10.34 -2.52
C LEU A 333 4.00 -11.07 -3.36
N GLU A 334 2.72 -11.03 -2.96
CA GLU A 334 1.64 -11.72 -3.66
C GLU A 334 1.57 -11.33 -5.15
N ARG A 335 1.68 -10.04 -5.47
CA ARG A 335 1.67 -9.54 -6.85
C ARG A 335 2.89 -9.97 -7.65
N VAL A 336 4.08 -9.93 -7.04
CA VAL A 336 5.31 -10.38 -7.68
C VAL A 336 5.22 -11.88 -7.98
N LEU A 337 4.69 -12.70 -7.06
CA LEU A 337 4.49 -14.13 -7.30
C LEU A 337 3.54 -14.37 -8.47
N GLU A 338 2.43 -13.64 -8.54
CA GLU A 338 1.48 -13.72 -9.65
C GLU A 338 2.16 -13.37 -10.99
N ILE A 339 2.86 -12.24 -11.08
CA ILE A 339 3.51 -11.81 -12.34
C ILE A 339 4.62 -12.77 -12.76
N VAL A 340 5.49 -13.15 -11.81
CA VAL A 340 6.65 -14.01 -12.07
C VAL A 340 6.24 -15.42 -12.46
N SER A 341 5.21 -15.99 -11.81
CA SER A 341 4.71 -17.33 -12.14
C SER A 341 4.09 -17.44 -13.54
N HIS A 342 3.60 -16.33 -14.11
CA HIS A 342 3.08 -16.27 -15.48
C HIS A 342 4.15 -15.86 -16.51
N GLY A 343 5.40 -15.66 -16.11
CA GLY A 343 6.49 -15.26 -17.01
C GLY A 343 6.37 -13.83 -17.53
N HIS A 344 5.54 -13.00 -16.90
CA HIS A 344 5.37 -11.60 -17.28
C HIS A 344 6.53 -10.73 -16.77
N SER A 345 6.74 -9.58 -17.42
CA SER A 345 7.72 -8.60 -16.96
C SER A 345 7.21 -7.85 -15.74
N VAL A 346 8.08 -7.65 -14.74
CA VAL A 346 7.78 -6.89 -13.53
C VAL A 346 8.20 -5.43 -13.72
N SER A 347 7.26 -4.49 -13.50
CA SER A 347 7.55 -3.07 -13.35
C SER A 347 7.37 -2.68 -11.88
N MET A 348 8.46 -2.34 -11.20
CA MET A 348 8.39 -1.94 -9.79
C MET A 348 7.67 -0.62 -9.60
N HIS A 349 7.74 0.28 -10.58
CA HIS A 349 6.97 1.52 -10.55
C HIS A 349 5.47 1.26 -10.53
N ASN A 350 4.98 0.34 -11.38
CA ASN A 350 3.56 0.01 -11.44
C ASN A 350 3.09 -0.67 -10.15
N LEU A 351 3.87 -1.62 -9.64
CA LEU A 351 3.55 -2.31 -8.39
C LEU A 351 3.49 -1.36 -7.19
N LEU A 352 4.42 -0.40 -7.10
CA LEU A 352 4.37 0.63 -6.06
C LEU A 352 3.21 1.61 -6.28
N ALA A 353 2.83 1.90 -7.53
CA ALA A 353 1.66 2.70 -7.83
C ALA A 353 0.37 2.01 -7.37
N GLU A 354 0.23 0.70 -7.55
CA GLU A 354 -0.93 -0.08 -7.08
C GLU A 354 -1.11 -0.01 -5.55
N ILE A 355 -0.02 -0.06 -4.78
CA ILE A 355 -0.06 0.16 -3.32
C ILE A 355 -0.70 1.51 -3.00
N THR A 356 -0.43 2.54 -3.81
CA THR A 356 -0.97 3.89 -3.61
C THR A 356 -2.39 4.09 -4.12
N GLU A 357 -2.94 3.13 -4.88
CA GLU A 357 -4.26 3.22 -5.53
C GLU A 357 -5.39 2.53 -4.76
N THR A 358 -5.11 1.90 -3.61
CA THR A 358 -6.14 1.21 -2.80
C THR A 358 -6.97 2.16 -1.93
N GLY A 359 -7.94 2.83 -2.55
CA GLY A 359 -9.03 3.56 -1.88
C GLY A 359 -10.04 4.03 -2.92
N GLU A 360 -11.33 4.17 -2.54
CA GLU A 360 -12.41 4.67 -3.41
C GLU A 360 -11.90 5.65 -4.49
N GLU A 361 -12.19 5.36 -5.76
CA GLU A 361 -11.83 6.20 -6.92
C GLU A 361 -12.09 7.67 -6.58
N TYR A 362 -11.07 8.52 -6.67
CA TYR A 362 -11.13 9.94 -6.31
C TYR A 362 -12.27 10.68 -7.04
N GLU A 363 -12.63 10.18 -8.21
CA GLU A 363 -13.75 10.60 -9.05
C GLU A 363 -15.10 10.38 -8.36
N GLN A 364 -15.28 9.29 -7.60
CA GLN A 364 -16.50 9.03 -6.84
C GLN A 364 -16.64 9.96 -5.64
N ILE A 365 -15.52 10.32 -5.01
CA ILE A 365 -15.50 11.33 -3.95
C ILE A 365 -15.89 12.70 -4.54
N ALA A 366 -15.29 13.06 -5.67
CA ALA A 366 -15.65 14.28 -6.40
C ALA A 366 -17.12 14.28 -6.81
N LYS A 367 -17.68 13.14 -7.27
CA LYS A 367 -19.11 12.99 -7.59
C LYS A 367 -20.01 13.20 -6.37
N LYS A 368 -19.69 12.58 -5.22
CA LYS A 368 -20.48 12.73 -3.98
C LYS A 368 -20.55 14.20 -3.56
N LEU A 369 -19.41 14.89 -3.61
CA LEU A 369 -19.32 16.31 -3.30
C LEU A 369 -20.02 17.20 -4.32
N PHE A 370 -19.90 16.89 -5.60
CA PHE A 370 -20.68 17.51 -6.67
C PHE A 370 -22.17 17.44 -6.34
N LEU A 371 -22.70 16.26 -6.03
CA LEU A 371 -24.13 16.06 -5.75
C LEU A 371 -24.60 16.86 -4.53
N SER A 372 -23.80 16.92 -3.47
CA SER A 372 -24.10 17.69 -2.26
C SER A 372 -24.26 19.19 -2.52
N ILE A 373 -23.47 19.75 -3.45
CA ILE A 373 -23.59 21.16 -3.85
C ILE A 373 -24.70 21.32 -4.88
N TYR A 374 -24.70 20.46 -5.89
CA TYR A 374 -25.58 20.57 -7.03
C TYR A 374 -27.07 20.58 -6.61
N SER A 375 -27.43 19.72 -5.66
CA SER A 375 -28.77 19.61 -5.06
C SER A 375 -29.19 20.78 -4.17
N GLN A 376 -28.32 21.76 -3.89
CA GLN A 376 -28.68 22.94 -3.08
C GLN A 376 -29.65 23.88 -3.81
N LYS A 377 -29.75 23.77 -5.14
CA LYS A 377 -30.68 24.58 -5.94
C LYS A 377 -31.79 23.70 -6.48
N SER A 378 -33.02 24.23 -6.52
CA SER A 378 -34.15 23.57 -7.16
C SER A 378 -34.08 23.64 -8.69
N VAL A 379 -33.41 24.65 -9.23
CA VAL A 379 -33.22 24.86 -10.66
C VAL A 379 -31.75 24.69 -11.01
N HIS A 380 -31.46 23.73 -11.88
CA HIS A 380 -30.11 23.33 -12.24
C HIS A 380 -29.69 23.93 -13.59
N SER A 381 -29.55 25.26 -13.66
CA SER A 381 -29.09 25.93 -14.88
C SER A 381 -27.71 25.42 -15.34
N VAL A 382 -27.38 25.59 -16.63
CA VAL A 382 -26.04 25.27 -17.15
C VAL A 382 -24.94 26.03 -16.39
N SER A 383 -25.17 27.29 -16.04
CA SER A 383 -24.23 28.07 -15.22
C SER A 383 -23.98 27.47 -13.84
N TRP A 384 -25.03 26.92 -13.20
CA TRP A 384 -24.90 26.23 -11.92
C TRP A 384 -24.18 24.90 -12.05
N TYR A 385 -24.51 24.12 -13.09
CA TYR A 385 -23.82 22.88 -13.42
C TYR A 385 -22.32 23.10 -13.66
N LYS A 386 -21.94 24.11 -14.45
CA LYS A 386 -20.53 24.50 -14.68
C LYS A 386 -19.81 24.79 -13.38
N ASN A 387 -20.44 25.56 -12.49
CA ASN A 387 -19.87 25.90 -11.19
C ASN A 387 -19.66 24.65 -10.31
N CYS A 388 -20.65 23.76 -10.25
CA CYS A 388 -20.54 22.51 -9.48
C CYS A 388 -19.50 21.56 -10.09
N ARG A 389 -19.40 21.48 -11.41
CA ARG A 389 -18.39 20.68 -12.11
C ARG A 389 -16.98 21.21 -11.84
N LEU A 390 -16.78 22.53 -11.89
CA LEU A 390 -15.51 23.15 -11.52
C LEU A 390 -15.12 22.83 -10.08
N PHE A 391 -16.07 22.85 -9.14
CA PHE A 391 -15.82 22.41 -7.78
C PHE A 391 -15.35 20.95 -7.71
N ALA A 392 -16.05 20.04 -8.39
CA ALA A 392 -15.66 18.62 -8.46
C ALA A 392 -14.26 18.43 -9.05
N MET A 393 -13.91 19.21 -10.09
CA MET A 393 -12.58 19.25 -10.66
C MET A 393 -11.55 19.74 -9.65
N LYS A 394 -11.80 20.83 -8.90
CA LYS A 394 -10.87 21.31 -7.86
C LYS A 394 -10.64 20.27 -6.76
N VAL A 395 -11.70 19.56 -6.36
CA VAL A 395 -11.61 18.45 -5.40
C VAL A 395 -10.73 17.32 -5.96
N LEU A 396 -10.98 16.86 -7.18
CA LEU A 396 -10.20 15.80 -7.81
C LEU A 396 -8.73 16.21 -8.03
N ALA A 397 -8.49 17.42 -8.53
CA ALA A 397 -7.15 17.98 -8.74
C ALA A 397 -6.36 17.99 -7.43
N ARG A 398 -7.00 18.41 -6.34
CA ARG A 398 -6.40 18.39 -5.01
C ARG A 398 -6.11 16.96 -4.53
N SER A 399 -7.04 16.02 -4.75
CA SER A 399 -6.83 14.60 -4.41
C SER A 399 -5.68 13.97 -5.18
N LEU A 400 -5.54 14.28 -6.47
CA LEU A 400 -4.41 13.85 -7.29
C LEU A 400 -3.11 14.53 -6.86
N ALA A 401 -3.14 15.82 -6.52
CA ALA A 401 -1.97 16.49 -5.97
C ALA A 401 -1.47 15.83 -4.67
N VAL A 402 -2.39 15.40 -3.79
CA VAL A 402 -2.04 14.60 -2.61
C VAL A 402 -1.50 13.22 -3.01
N LYS A 403 -2.04 12.57 -4.05
CA LYS A 403 -1.50 11.31 -4.60
C LYS A 403 -0.06 11.50 -5.08
N PHE A 404 0.21 12.53 -5.88
CA PHE A 404 1.55 12.83 -6.40
C PHE A 404 2.52 13.26 -5.31
N LEU A 405 2.05 13.97 -4.28
CA LEU A 405 2.84 14.27 -3.09
C LEU A 405 3.23 13.01 -2.32
N LYS A 406 2.58 11.85 -2.49
CA LYS A 406 3.05 10.60 -1.87
C LYS A 406 4.18 9.93 -2.65
N GLN A 407 4.41 10.36 -3.88
CA GLN A 407 5.29 9.72 -4.85
C GLN A 407 6.59 10.54 -5.03
N GLU A 408 7.05 11.18 -3.95
CA GLU A 408 7.77 12.49 -3.90
C GLU A 408 8.96 12.72 -4.83
N ASP A 409 9.57 11.73 -5.48
CA ASP A 409 10.80 11.94 -6.26
C ASP A 409 10.84 11.28 -7.66
N ILE A 410 9.73 10.69 -8.15
CA ILE A 410 9.79 9.79 -9.33
C ILE A 410 8.98 10.28 -10.54
N ILE A 411 8.11 11.28 -10.38
CA ILE A 411 7.07 11.56 -11.38
C ILE A 411 7.40 12.77 -12.24
N SER A 412 7.62 12.52 -13.53
CA SER A 412 7.79 13.57 -14.53
C SER A 412 6.49 14.35 -14.77
N ARG A 413 6.58 15.60 -15.22
CA ARG A 413 5.43 16.44 -15.58
C ARG A 413 4.51 15.78 -16.61
N ARG A 414 5.07 14.95 -17.50
CA ARG A 414 4.32 14.19 -18.50
C ARG A 414 3.40 13.14 -17.85
N VAL A 415 3.90 12.42 -16.85
CA VAL A 415 3.10 11.41 -16.12
C VAL A 415 1.96 12.08 -15.33
N ILE A 416 2.21 13.26 -14.75
CA ILE A 416 1.16 14.04 -14.08
C ILE A 416 0.07 14.41 -15.08
N HIS A 417 0.45 14.91 -16.26
CA HIS A 417 -0.49 15.26 -17.32
C HIS A 417 -1.32 14.05 -17.77
N ASP A 418 -0.68 12.90 -18.04
CA ASP A 418 -1.37 11.71 -18.52
C ASP A 418 -2.36 11.16 -17.48
N GLN A 419 -1.97 11.11 -16.21
CA GLN A 419 -2.89 10.72 -15.12
C GLN A 419 -4.00 11.75 -14.91
N CYS A 420 -3.71 13.05 -15.03
CA CYS A 420 -4.74 14.08 -14.96
C CYS A 420 -5.77 13.93 -16.09
N ALA A 421 -5.30 13.63 -17.31
CA ALA A 421 -6.17 13.45 -18.47
C ALA A 421 -7.09 12.23 -18.29
N GLU A 422 -6.54 11.08 -17.92
CA GLU A 422 -7.31 9.86 -17.66
C GLU A 422 -8.42 10.09 -16.62
N LYS A 423 -8.06 10.66 -15.47
CA LYS A 423 -8.98 10.86 -14.33
C LYS A 423 -10.03 11.93 -14.61
N LEU A 424 -9.68 12.98 -15.37
CA LEU A 424 -10.65 14.00 -15.77
C LEU A 424 -11.70 13.44 -16.73
N VAL A 425 -11.32 12.58 -17.68
CA VAL A 425 -12.28 11.94 -18.61
C VAL A 425 -13.28 11.07 -17.83
N ILE A 426 -12.81 10.31 -16.84
CA ILE A 426 -13.67 9.49 -15.99
C ILE A 426 -14.66 10.37 -15.22
N LEU A 427 -14.17 11.43 -14.56
CA LEU A 427 -15.04 12.38 -13.85
C LEU A 427 -16.06 13.02 -14.79
N TRP A 428 -15.64 13.43 -15.99
CA TRP A 428 -16.51 14.08 -16.99
C TRP A 428 -17.67 13.16 -17.38
N LYS A 429 -17.37 11.89 -17.69
CA LYS A 429 -18.36 10.88 -18.04
C LYS A 429 -19.33 10.61 -16.89
N ILE A 430 -18.84 10.57 -15.66
CA ILE A 430 -19.68 10.38 -14.46
C ILE A 430 -20.62 11.57 -14.25
N LEU A 431 -20.20 12.79 -14.59
CA LEU A 431 -20.99 14.01 -14.40
C LEU A 431 -21.89 14.36 -15.59
N ASP A 432 -21.73 13.70 -16.74
CA ASP A 432 -22.54 13.95 -17.95
C ASP A 432 -24.03 13.61 -17.74
N GLU A 433 -24.33 12.64 -16.87
CA GLU A 433 -25.72 12.30 -16.54
C GLU A 433 -26.48 13.48 -15.89
N PHE A 434 -25.75 14.43 -15.28
CA PHE A 434 -26.31 15.62 -14.64
C PHE A 434 -26.37 16.84 -15.57
N THR A 435 -25.90 16.76 -16.81
CA THR A 435 -25.90 17.87 -17.77
C THR A 435 -27.34 18.36 -17.96
N PRO A 436 -27.64 19.66 -17.72
CA PRO A 436 -29.00 20.16 -17.81
C PRO A 436 -29.39 20.53 -19.24
N CYS A 437 -30.67 20.30 -19.55
CA CYS A 437 -31.26 20.63 -20.85
C CYS A 437 -31.59 22.12 -20.96
N GLU A 438 -31.30 22.75 -22.10
CA GLU A 438 -31.53 24.18 -22.38
C GLU A 438 -32.69 24.45 -23.34
N ALA A 439 -33.43 23.42 -23.74
CA ALA A 439 -34.53 23.59 -24.68
C ALA A 439 -35.55 24.62 -24.16
N PRO A 440 -35.88 25.65 -24.97
CA PRO A 440 -36.83 26.67 -24.59
C PRO A 440 -38.26 26.12 -24.65
N TYR A 441 -39.09 26.54 -23.71
CA TYR A 441 -40.51 26.22 -23.72
C TYR A 441 -41.22 27.00 -24.86
N PRO A 442 -41.90 26.33 -25.80
CA PRO A 442 -42.37 26.95 -27.05
C PRO A 442 -43.49 28.01 -26.90
N ASN A 443 -44.27 28.00 -25.80
CA ASN A 443 -45.53 28.77 -25.68
C ASN A 443 -45.41 30.03 -24.80
N HIS A 444 -44.54 30.99 -25.14
CA HIS A 444 -44.08 32.03 -24.21
C HIS A 444 -45.11 33.05 -23.66
N ARG A 445 -45.17 33.19 -22.33
CA ARG A 445 -44.87 34.41 -21.50
C ARG A 445 -45.22 34.13 -20.03
N ALA A 446 -44.20 34.02 -19.17
CA ALA A 446 -44.40 34.22 -17.73
C ALA A 446 -44.93 35.65 -17.52
N LEU A 447 -45.86 35.82 -16.58
CA LEU A 447 -46.39 37.13 -16.19
C LEU A 447 -45.25 38.02 -15.68
N GLY A 448 -44.66 38.85 -16.57
CA GLY A 448 -43.80 39.98 -16.19
C GLY A 448 -42.28 39.79 -16.27
N THR A 449 -41.76 38.67 -16.81
CA THR A 449 -40.30 38.49 -17.01
C THR A 449 -39.96 38.28 -18.50
N SER A 450 -38.90 38.94 -18.96
CA SER A 450 -38.41 38.92 -20.35
C SER A 450 -37.59 37.67 -20.70
N THR A 451 -37.36 36.77 -19.73
CA THR A 451 -36.50 35.61 -19.88
C THR A 451 -37.28 34.37 -20.32
N PRO A 452 -36.76 33.60 -21.29
CA PRO A 452 -37.41 32.40 -21.72
C PRO A 452 -37.44 31.31 -20.64
N ILE A 453 -38.55 30.58 -20.49
CA ILE A 453 -38.65 29.43 -19.58
C ILE A 453 -37.96 28.26 -20.27
N THR A 454 -37.04 27.58 -19.59
CA THR A 454 -36.26 26.48 -20.13
C THR A 454 -36.54 25.17 -19.40
N CYS A 455 -36.02 24.07 -19.92
CA CYS A 455 -36.20 22.74 -19.34
C CYS A 455 -35.41 22.53 -18.03
N PHE A 456 -34.08 22.65 -18.11
CA PHE A 456 -33.09 22.37 -17.05
C PHE A 456 -33.17 20.98 -16.38
N GLN A 457 -33.92 20.03 -16.93
CA GLN A 457 -33.82 18.63 -16.52
C GLN A 457 -32.48 18.02 -16.94
N HIS A 458 -31.94 17.16 -16.07
CA HIS A 458 -30.70 16.43 -16.29
C HIS A 458 -30.84 15.42 -17.42
N LYS A 459 -29.77 15.21 -18.19
CA LYS A 459 -29.66 14.19 -19.25
C LYS A 459 -30.12 12.80 -18.77
N GLY A 460 -29.69 12.37 -17.59
CA GLY A 460 -30.06 11.06 -17.02
C GLY A 460 -31.52 10.93 -16.56
N ALA A 461 -32.26 12.05 -16.42
CA ALA A 461 -33.66 12.08 -16.03
C ALA A 461 -34.58 12.66 -17.13
N HIS A 462 -34.04 12.88 -18.34
CA HIS A 462 -34.74 13.52 -19.44
C HIS A 462 -35.41 12.46 -20.33
N SER A 463 -36.72 12.25 -20.12
CA SER A 463 -37.56 11.46 -21.03
C SER A 463 -38.46 12.33 -21.92
N LYS A 464 -38.81 13.52 -21.42
CA LYS A 464 -39.53 14.62 -22.07
C LYS A 464 -39.08 15.91 -21.38
N HIS A 465 -39.24 17.05 -22.02
CA HIS A 465 -38.93 18.33 -21.37
C HIS A 465 -39.94 18.69 -20.28
N ARG A 466 -39.50 19.41 -19.24
CA ARG A 466 -40.34 19.92 -18.14
C ARG A 466 -39.96 21.35 -17.81
N THR A 467 -40.94 22.21 -17.53
CA THR A 467 -40.65 23.63 -17.25
C THR A 467 -39.89 23.78 -15.94
N SER A 468 -38.81 24.58 -15.96
CA SER A 468 -38.01 24.90 -14.77
C SER A 468 -38.77 25.72 -13.72
N GLU A 469 -39.84 26.40 -14.17
CA GLU A 469 -40.72 27.20 -13.34
C GLU A 469 -42.12 26.60 -13.33
N LEU A 470 -42.83 26.79 -12.21
CA LEU A 470 -44.21 26.37 -12.05
C LEU A 470 -45.15 27.35 -12.76
N PHE A 471 -46.12 26.82 -13.50
CA PHE A 471 -47.14 27.63 -14.15
C PHE A 471 -48.35 27.85 -13.23
N GLY A 472 -48.78 29.11 -13.13
CA GLY A 472 -50.07 29.49 -12.57
C GLY A 472 -51.13 29.53 -13.67
N GLY A 473 -52.07 28.59 -13.66
CA GLY A 473 -53.33 28.76 -14.38
C GLY A 473 -54.11 29.93 -13.78
N ASN A 474 -54.76 30.70 -14.66
CA ASN A 474 -55.79 31.73 -14.44
C ASN A 474 -56.09 32.07 -12.96
N ARG A 475 -55.95 33.35 -12.54
CA ARG A 475 -56.10 33.81 -11.13
C ARG A 475 -57.33 33.28 -10.38
N PHE A 476 -58.41 32.94 -11.10
CA PHE A 476 -59.63 32.36 -10.55
C PHE A 476 -59.46 30.91 -10.04
N LEU A 477 -58.60 30.10 -10.68
CA LEU A 477 -58.33 28.71 -10.29
C LEU A 477 -57.33 28.62 -9.12
N THR A 478 -56.42 29.58 -9.00
CA THR A 478 -55.51 29.71 -7.85
C THR A 478 -56.26 30.06 -6.56
N PHE A 479 -57.39 30.79 -6.67
CA PHE A 479 -58.30 31.09 -5.55
C PHE A 479 -59.11 29.87 -5.09
N LEU A 480 -59.30 28.87 -5.95
CA LEU A 480 -60.01 27.61 -5.66
C LEU A 480 -59.09 26.47 -5.19
N GLY A 481 -57.82 26.77 -4.86
CA GLY A 481 -56.89 25.78 -4.29
C GLY A 481 -56.29 24.80 -5.29
N GLN A 482 -56.34 25.07 -6.60
CA GLN A 482 -55.62 24.24 -7.58
C GLN A 482 -54.12 24.53 -7.54
N THR A 483 -53.36 23.43 -7.48
CA THR A 483 -51.90 23.37 -7.30
C THR A 483 -51.14 23.92 -8.50
N LEU A 484 -49.97 24.49 -8.20
CA LEU A 484 -48.96 24.85 -9.19
C LEU A 484 -48.39 23.58 -9.83
N PHE A 485 -48.30 23.51 -11.16
CA PHE A 485 -47.76 22.34 -11.88
C PHE A 485 -46.64 22.73 -12.86
N SER A 486 -45.70 21.82 -13.07
CA SER A 486 -44.70 21.90 -14.15
C SER A 486 -45.30 21.36 -15.44
N VAL A 487 -45.15 22.07 -16.56
CA VAL A 487 -45.64 21.62 -17.88
C VAL A 487 -44.61 20.71 -18.53
N VAL A 488 -45.06 19.65 -19.19
CA VAL A 488 -44.20 18.71 -19.94
C VAL A 488 -44.44 18.87 -21.44
N TRP A 489 -43.39 18.84 -22.25
CA TRP A 489 -43.49 18.89 -23.71
C TRP A 489 -42.47 17.98 -24.41
N GLU A 490 -42.77 17.61 -25.66
CA GLU A 490 -41.93 16.74 -26.47
C GLU A 490 -40.76 17.51 -27.10
N GLY A 491 -39.62 16.83 -27.24
CA GLY A 491 -38.45 17.36 -27.92
C GLY A 491 -37.18 16.60 -27.52
N ASN A 492 -36.09 16.86 -28.24
CA ASN A 492 -34.79 16.23 -28.01
C ASN A 492 -34.03 16.96 -26.89
N PHE A 493 -33.16 16.24 -26.19
CA PHE A 493 -32.24 16.86 -25.25
C PHE A 493 -31.32 17.86 -25.97
N GLU A 494 -31.37 19.12 -25.56
CA GLU A 494 -30.50 20.20 -26.05
C GLU A 494 -29.63 20.70 -24.91
N SER A 495 -28.32 20.83 -25.12
CA SER A 495 -27.40 21.46 -24.16
C SER A 495 -26.20 22.07 -24.89
N SER A 496 -25.74 23.22 -24.42
CA SER A 496 -24.50 23.86 -24.89
C SER A 496 -23.23 23.23 -24.30
N GLU A 497 -23.36 22.25 -23.39
CA GLU A 497 -22.22 21.58 -22.78
C GLU A 497 -21.62 20.49 -23.68
N PRO A 498 -20.28 20.48 -23.82
CA PRO A 498 -19.61 19.45 -24.63
C PRO A 498 -19.59 18.10 -23.89
N GLU A 499 -19.77 17.02 -24.65
CA GLU A 499 -19.75 15.64 -24.14
C GLU A 499 -18.36 15.21 -23.64
N THR A 500 -17.30 15.84 -24.15
CA THR A 500 -15.91 15.60 -23.77
C THR A 500 -15.22 16.89 -23.33
N PRO A 501 -14.27 16.83 -22.38
CA PRO A 501 -13.47 18.00 -22.00
C PRO A 501 -12.62 18.49 -23.19
N SER A 502 -12.53 19.82 -23.35
CA SER A 502 -11.63 20.43 -24.32
C SER A 502 -10.17 20.45 -23.82
N GLU A 503 -9.21 20.63 -24.72
CA GLU A 503 -7.79 20.76 -24.38
C GLU A 503 -7.54 21.88 -23.36
N SER A 504 -8.22 23.02 -23.52
CA SER A 504 -8.14 24.13 -22.55
C SER A 504 -8.59 23.75 -21.13
N VAL A 505 -9.55 22.84 -21.01
CA VAL A 505 -10.05 22.34 -19.72
C VAL A 505 -9.06 21.34 -19.12
N PHE A 506 -8.42 20.51 -19.95
CA PHE A 506 -7.33 19.64 -19.49
C PHE A 506 -6.14 20.44 -18.97
N ASP A 507 -5.73 21.49 -19.68
CA ASP A 507 -4.64 22.37 -19.27
C ASP A 507 -4.96 23.06 -17.94
N GLN A 508 -6.19 23.58 -17.80
CA GLN A 508 -6.66 24.18 -16.56
C GLN A 508 -6.60 23.18 -15.39
N PHE A 509 -7.10 21.96 -15.60
CA PHE A 509 -7.10 20.91 -14.58
C PHE A 509 -5.70 20.46 -14.15
N THR A 510 -4.80 20.32 -15.13
CA THR A 510 -3.41 19.95 -14.89
C THR A 510 -2.68 21.08 -14.14
N SER A 511 -2.88 22.34 -14.54
CA SER A 511 -2.33 23.50 -13.83
C SER A 511 -2.80 23.56 -12.39
N MET A 512 -4.11 23.41 -12.14
CA MET A 512 -4.66 23.38 -10.77
C MET A 512 -4.04 22.26 -9.93
N THR A 513 -3.86 21.07 -10.51
CA THR A 513 -3.24 19.94 -9.81
C THR A 513 -1.79 20.24 -9.43
N MET A 514 -1.03 20.86 -10.33
CA MET A 514 0.36 21.27 -10.09
C MET A 514 0.46 22.37 -9.04
N ASP A 515 -0.46 23.35 -9.06
CA ASP A 515 -0.51 24.44 -8.09
C ASP A 515 -0.83 23.91 -6.68
N TYR A 516 -1.78 22.99 -6.57
CA TYR A 516 -2.04 22.28 -5.32
C TYR A 516 -0.81 21.48 -4.87
N LEU A 517 -0.15 20.74 -5.77
CA LEU A 517 1.04 19.96 -5.43
C LEU A 517 2.15 20.86 -4.89
N LYS A 518 2.40 22.01 -5.52
CA LYS A 518 3.37 23.00 -5.08
C LYS A 518 2.99 23.56 -3.70
N SER A 519 1.76 24.01 -3.52
CA SER A 519 1.27 24.53 -2.24
C SER A 519 1.36 23.50 -1.10
N LEU A 520 1.06 22.23 -1.39
CA LEU A 520 1.13 21.15 -0.40
C LEU A 520 2.58 20.79 0.02
N LYS A 521 3.58 21.13 -0.81
CA LYS A 521 5.01 20.99 -0.51
C LYS A 521 5.56 22.12 0.38
N GLU A 522 4.94 23.30 0.37
CA GLU A 522 5.47 24.49 1.03
C GLU A 522 5.36 24.45 2.56
N SER A 523 4.20 24.07 3.13
CA SER A 523 4.05 23.91 4.58
C SER A 523 2.85 23.03 4.96
N LYS A 524 2.79 22.56 6.22
CA LYS A 524 1.64 21.79 6.73
C LYS A 524 0.39 22.66 6.82
N GLU A 525 0.54 23.92 7.20
CA GLU A 525 -0.50 24.92 7.34
C GLU A 525 -1.14 25.24 5.99
N ALA A 526 -0.34 25.32 4.92
CA ALA A 526 -0.81 25.51 3.55
C ALA A 526 -1.77 24.39 3.11
N ARG A 527 -1.55 23.16 3.60
CA ARG A 527 -2.44 22.02 3.32
C ARG A 527 -3.84 22.24 3.89
N TYR A 528 -3.95 22.82 5.08
CA TYR A 528 -5.25 23.06 5.72
C TYR A 528 -5.96 24.28 5.15
N VAL A 529 -5.26 25.40 5.01
CA VAL A 529 -5.80 26.66 4.48
C VAL A 529 -6.38 26.48 3.08
N SER A 530 -5.67 25.75 2.21
CA SER A 530 -6.10 25.49 0.84
C SER A 530 -7.41 24.68 0.76
N LEU A 531 -7.63 23.70 1.66
CA LEU A 531 -8.88 22.94 1.72
C LEU A 531 -10.02 23.77 2.32
N LYS A 532 -9.74 24.52 3.39
CA LYS A 532 -10.70 25.40 4.04
C LYS A 532 -11.26 26.43 3.05
N ASN A 533 -10.37 27.13 2.35
CA ASN A 533 -10.75 28.12 1.34
C ASN A 533 -11.61 27.50 0.23
N LEU A 534 -11.28 26.28 -0.22
CA LEU A 534 -12.09 25.57 -1.24
C LEU A 534 -13.49 25.25 -0.72
N LEU A 535 -13.65 24.82 0.52
CA LEU A 535 -14.95 24.50 1.11
C LEU A 535 -15.78 25.76 1.38
N GLU A 536 -15.14 26.84 1.83
CA GLU A 536 -15.76 28.15 2.06
C GLU A 536 -16.22 28.81 0.76
N GLU A 537 -15.40 28.76 -0.31
CA GLU A 537 -15.72 29.30 -1.64
C GLU A 537 -17.07 28.77 -2.16
N TYR A 538 -17.37 27.50 -1.88
CA TYR A 538 -18.59 26.82 -2.35
C TYR A 538 -19.64 26.60 -1.25
N ARG A 539 -19.50 27.26 -0.09
CA ARG A 539 -20.46 27.20 1.03
C ARG A 539 -20.82 25.77 1.45
N VAL A 540 -19.83 24.89 1.48
CA VAL A 540 -20.07 23.50 1.90
C VAL A 540 -20.33 23.47 3.41
N GLU A 541 -21.57 23.19 3.79
CA GLU A 541 -21.95 23.10 5.20
C GLU A 541 -21.34 21.85 5.86
N GLU A 542 -20.97 21.94 7.14
CA GLU A 542 -20.36 20.86 7.93
C GLU A 542 -21.09 19.51 7.81
N LYS A 543 -22.43 19.55 7.77
CA LYS A 543 -23.30 18.37 7.58
C LYS A 543 -23.09 17.66 6.23
N MET A 544 -22.75 18.40 5.17
CA MET A 544 -22.42 17.87 3.84
C MET A 544 -21.04 17.23 3.83
N ILE A 545 -20.17 17.68 4.73
CA ILE A 545 -18.82 17.16 4.88
C ILE A 545 -18.81 15.85 5.70
N GLY A 546 -19.80 15.64 6.58
CA GLY A 546 -20.00 14.36 7.29
C GLY A 546 -20.30 13.14 6.41
N ALA A 547 -20.61 13.36 5.12
CA ALA A 547 -20.79 12.31 4.11
C ALA A 547 -19.50 11.96 3.35
N LEU A 548 -18.41 12.71 3.56
CA LEU A 548 -17.11 12.34 3.03
C LEU A 548 -16.52 11.19 3.85
N PRO A 549 -15.88 10.20 3.21
CA PRO A 549 -15.12 9.21 3.95
C PRO A 549 -14.07 9.92 4.81
N ALA A 550 -13.84 9.44 6.04
CA ALA A 550 -12.85 9.95 7.01
C ALA A 550 -11.38 9.98 6.50
N ARG A 551 -11.18 9.67 5.21
CA ARG A 551 -9.91 9.55 4.51
C ARG A 551 -9.42 10.85 3.87
N MET A 552 -10.19 11.94 3.91
CA MET A 552 -9.83 13.22 3.27
C MET A 552 -9.03 14.19 4.16
N CYS A 553 -8.88 13.95 5.46
CA CYS A 553 -8.11 14.86 6.32
C CYS A 553 -6.59 14.71 6.11
N PRO A 554 -5.85 15.84 5.95
CA PRO A 554 -4.39 15.86 5.88
C PRO A 554 -3.69 15.21 7.10
N CYS A 555 -4.25 15.27 8.33
CA CYS A 555 -3.71 14.52 9.48
C CYS A 555 -3.83 12.99 9.30
N CYS A 556 -4.91 12.49 8.67
CA CYS A 556 -5.06 11.06 8.39
C CYS A 556 -4.01 10.58 7.40
N LEU A 557 -3.48 11.49 6.56
CA LEU A 557 -2.40 11.21 5.63
C LEU A 557 -1.04 11.14 6.34
N GLU A 558 -0.76 12.00 7.33
CA GLU A 558 0.48 11.88 8.12
C GLU A 558 0.46 10.69 9.11
N LYS A 559 -0.67 10.34 9.74
CA LYS A 559 -0.73 9.19 10.67
C LYS A 559 -0.97 7.82 9.99
N ARG A 560 -1.53 7.77 8.78
CA ARG A 560 -1.46 6.53 7.96
C ARG A 560 -0.06 6.29 7.41
N LEU A 561 0.77 7.33 7.30
CA LEU A 561 2.18 7.23 6.95
C LEU A 561 3.09 7.06 8.19
N PHE A 562 2.61 7.38 9.40
CA PHE A 562 3.32 7.15 10.66
C PHE A 562 2.36 6.72 11.78
N GLY A 563 2.11 5.41 11.89
CA GLY A 563 1.65 4.74 13.11
C GLY A 563 0.22 5.00 13.59
N ARG A 564 -0.49 3.90 13.88
CA ARG A 564 -1.73 3.78 14.65
C ARG A 564 -3.01 4.20 13.90
N PHE A 565 -3.67 3.25 13.24
CA PHE A 565 -5.06 2.83 13.51
C PHE A 565 -5.41 1.66 12.55
N PRO A 566 -6.34 0.79 12.95
CA PRO A 566 -6.56 -0.52 12.36
C PRO A 566 -7.64 -0.54 11.30
N ILE A 567 -7.46 -1.46 10.36
CA ILE A 567 -8.49 -1.86 9.43
C ILE A 567 -9.20 -3.08 10.04
N ARG A 568 -10.17 -2.87 10.95
CA ARG A 568 -11.31 -3.80 11.18
C ARG A 568 -12.35 -3.23 12.14
N ARG A 569 -13.20 -2.34 11.62
CA ARG A 569 -14.66 -2.21 11.87
C ARG A 569 -15.06 -0.80 11.47
N ILE A 570 -15.68 -0.67 10.29
CA ILE A 570 -16.54 0.48 10.01
C ILE A 570 -17.79 0.28 10.88
N VAL A 571 -17.68 0.61 12.17
CA VAL A 571 -18.86 0.92 12.98
C VAL A 571 -19.06 2.42 12.84
N LEU A 572 -20.09 2.72 12.07
CA LEU A 572 -20.72 4.03 11.92
C LEU A 572 -20.90 4.69 13.30
N TYR A 573 -20.13 5.73 13.61
CA TYR A 573 -20.58 6.80 14.50
C TYR A 573 -20.02 8.16 14.05
N GLU A 574 -20.88 8.82 13.28
CA GLU A 574 -21.23 10.26 13.27
C GLU A 574 -20.16 11.37 13.21
N ARG A 575 -20.14 11.99 12.02
CA ARG A 575 -20.15 13.44 11.72
C ARG A 575 -18.83 14.19 11.92
N THR A 576 -17.88 14.01 10.99
CA THR A 576 -17.04 15.06 10.36
C THR A 576 -16.02 14.41 9.40
N PRO A 577 -15.58 15.09 8.33
CA PRO A 577 -14.57 14.59 7.37
C PRO A 577 -13.14 14.59 7.90
N PHE A 578 -12.96 15.13 9.11
CA PHE A 578 -11.69 15.40 9.73
C PHE A 578 -11.37 14.30 10.75
N CYS A 579 -10.10 13.90 10.86
CA CYS A 579 -9.67 13.10 11.99
C CYS A 579 -9.96 13.88 13.28
N ARG A 580 -10.25 13.22 14.42
CA ARG A 580 -10.51 13.89 15.71
C ARG A 580 -9.45 14.94 16.09
N ARG A 581 -8.19 14.75 15.67
CA ARG A 581 -7.09 15.70 15.85
C ARG A 581 -7.10 16.89 14.88
N CYS A 582 -7.45 16.68 13.60
CA CYS A 582 -7.69 17.72 12.59
C CYS A 582 -8.84 18.61 13.06
N THR A 583 -9.90 18.01 13.61
CA THR A 583 -11.03 18.74 14.17
C THR A 583 -10.56 19.62 15.32
N ASN A 584 -9.76 19.07 16.25
CA ASN A 584 -9.20 19.85 17.36
C ASN A 584 -8.21 20.95 16.91
N GLU A 585 -7.35 20.71 15.91
CA GLU A 585 -6.40 21.72 15.39
C GLU A 585 -7.12 22.79 14.55
N ILE A 586 -8.21 22.44 13.85
CA ILE A 586 -9.11 23.38 13.18
C ILE A 586 -9.89 24.20 14.23
N ASP A 587 -10.35 23.55 15.31
CA ASP A 587 -10.97 24.21 16.46
C ASP A 587 -9.99 25.12 17.20
N GLU A 588 -8.68 24.82 17.18
CA GLU A 588 -7.61 25.67 17.71
C GLU A 588 -7.23 26.82 16.76
N LEU A 589 -7.32 26.64 15.44
CA LEU A 589 -7.05 27.67 14.42
C LEU A 589 -8.24 28.60 14.14
N SER A 590 -9.45 28.18 14.49
CA SER A 590 -10.68 28.98 14.62
C SER A 590 -11.52 28.23 15.63
N TRP A 591 -11.56 28.60 16.92
CA TRP A 591 -12.37 29.68 17.48
C TRP A 591 -11.76 30.19 18.82
N ALA A 592 -10.75 31.06 18.77
CA ALA A 592 -10.49 31.95 19.91
C ALA A 592 -11.67 32.96 20.02
N GLU A 593 -12.44 33.16 21.09
CA GLU A 593 -12.85 32.48 22.33
C GLU A 593 -14.00 33.40 22.88
N PRO A 594 -14.70 33.16 24.01
CA PRO A 594 -15.14 31.90 24.64
C PRO A 594 -16.65 31.95 24.95
N PHE A 595 -17.33 30.80 24.99
CA PHE A 595 -18.40 30.58 25.99
C PHE A 595 -18.55 29.08 26.24
N LYS A 596 -17.58 28.51 26.98
CA LYS A 596 -17.91 27.43 27.89
C LYS A 596 -18.72 28.03 29.04
N THR A 597 -20.04 27.91 28.97
CA THR A 597 -20.82 27.65 30.19
C THR A 597 -21.95 26.71 29.81
N GLU A 598 -21.87 25.49 30.33
CA GLU A 598 -23.07 24.75 30.71
C GLU A 598 -23.92 25.68 31.59
N SER A 599 -24.93 26.33 31.01
CA SER A 599 -25.91 27.07 31.78
C SER A 599 -27.31 26.72 31.28
N ASN A 600 -27.92 25.80 32.02
CA ASN A 600 -29.34 25.75 32.34
C ASN A 600 -30.28 26.18 31.20
N LYS A 601 -30.76 25.19 30.42
CA LYS A 601 -31.77 25.29 29.34
C LYS A 601 -33.15 25.81 29.81
N GLU A 602 -33.24 26.55 30.92
CA GLU A 602 -34.50 27.11 31.42
C GLU A 602 -34.45 28.63 31.57
N HIS A 603 -33.27 29.25 31.48
CA HIS A 603 -33.07 30.66 31.75
C HIS A 603 -32.73 31.46 30.49
N CYS A 604 -33.08 32.75 30.49
CA CYS A 604 -32.88 33.72 29.42
C CYS A 604 -31.39 33.83 29.09
N VAL A 605 -31.05 33.75 27.81
CA VAL A 605 -29.66 33.80 27.31
C VAL A 605 -29.00 35.17 27.58
N ARG A 606 -29.78 36.24 27.77
CA ARG A 606 -29.26 37.59 28.03
C ARG A 606 -29.07 37.88 29.52
N CYS A 607 -30.11 37.71 30.35
CA CYS A 607 -29.99 38.02 31.79
C CYS A 607 -29.58 36.83 32.66
N LYS A 608 -29.67 35.59 32.15
CA LYS A 608 -29.40 34.33 32.86
C LYS A 608 -30.25 34.06 34.11
N THR A 609 -31.23 34.91 34.43
CA THR A 609 -32.04 34.81 35.67
C THR A 609 -33.52 34.51 35.45
N ALA A 610 -34.14 35.04 34.39
CA ALA A 610 -35.58 34.87 34.13
C ALA A 610 -35.85 33.69 33.17
N LYS A 611 -37.04 33.08 33.24
CA LYS A 611 -37.44 31.96 32.36
C LYS A 611 -37.35 32.36 30.88
N ARG A 612 -36.87 31.46 30.02
CA ARG A 612 -36.73 31.69 28.57
C ARG A 612 -38.00 31.38 27.75
N ASP A 613 -39.06 32.11 28.00
CA ASP A 613 -40.39 31.84 27.41
C ASP A 613 -40.76 32.78 26.24
N HIS A 614 -39.82 33.54 25.66
CA HIS A 614 -40.10 34.45 24.54
C HIS A 614 -39.13 34.29 23.35
N CYS A 615 -39.63 34.62 22.16
CA CYS A 615 -38.87 34.63 20.91
C CYS A 615 -39.05 35.95 20.13
N LEU A 616 -38.10 36.23 19.23
CA LEU A 616 -38.07 37.45 18.41
C LEU A 616 -38.61 37.17 17.01
N LEU A 617 -39.62 37.93 16.56
CA LEU A 617 -40.21 37.81 15.23
C LEU A 617 -39.65 38.89 14.28
N PRO A 618 -39.50 38.60 12.97
CA PRO A 618 -39.93 37.36 12.29
C PRO A 618 -38.89 36.21 12.35
N CYS A 619 -37.71 36.42 12.94
CA CYS A 619 -36.62 35.44 12.86
C CYS A 619 -36.83 34.14 13.64
N GLY A 620 -37.77 34.11 14.59
CA GLY A 620 -38.11 32.92 15.38
C GLY A 620 -37.07 32.52 16.44
N HIS A 621 -35.99 33.30 16.62
CA HIS A 621 -34.95 32.98 17.60
C HIS A 621 -35.50 33.03 19.03
N ARG A 622 -35.49 31.87 19.68
CA ARG A 622 -35.90 31.67 21.07
C ARG A 622 -34.74 31.88 22.04
N GLY A 623 -35.07 32.04 23.32
CA GLY A 623 -34.10 32.04 24.41
C GLY A 623 -34.09 33.31 25.26
N PHE A 624 -35.12 34.14 25.20
CA PHE A 624 -35.19 35.39 25.95
C PHE A 624 -36.37 35.36 26.93
N CYS A 625 -36.24 36.06 28.06
CA CYS A 625 -37.40 36.47 28.83
C CYS A 625 -38.06 37.68 28.18
N LEU A 626 -39.30 37.99 28.58
CA LEU A 626 -40.05 39.14 28.05
C LEU A 626 -39.24 40.43 28.10
N GLU A 627 -38.68 40.76 29.27
CA GLU A 627 -37.99 42.03 29.47
C GLU A 627 -36.75 42.18 28.58
N CYS A 628 -35.96 41.13 28.44
CA CYS A 628 -34.78 41.14 27.56
C CYS A 628 -35.16 41.18 26.08
N ALA A 629 -36.24 40.50 25.69
CA ALA A 629 -36.72 40.49 24.31
C ALA A 629 -37.28 41.85 23.91
N THR A 630 -38.10 42.48 24.76
CA THR A 630 -38.63 43.83 24.55
C THR A 630 -37.49 44.83 24.45
N ARG A 631 -36.47 44.72 25.31
CA ARG A 631 -35.29 45.58 25.24
C ARG A 631 -34.52 45.44 23.93
N ILE A 632 -34.38 44.22 23.40
CA ILE A 632 -33.79 44.00 22.07
C ILE A 632 -34.64 44.66 20.98
N GLN A 633 -35.97 44.56 21.07
CA GLN A 633 -36.87 45.18 20.11
C GLN A 633 -36.79 46.72 20.15
N THR A 634 -36.75 47.33 21.33
CA THR A 634 -36.82 48.79 21.48
C THR A 634 -35.48 49.49 21.37
N GLU A 635 -34.40 48.90 21.89
CA GLU A 635 -33.08 49.55 21.90
C GLU A 635 -32.25 49.18 20.68
N SER A 636 -32.12 47.88 20.38
CA SER A 636 -31.29 47.43 19.25
C SER A 636 -32.06 47.32 17.93
N GLY A 637 -33.37 47.05 17.98
CA GLY A 637 -34.20 46.84 16.79
C GLY A 637 -33.83 45.63 15.93
N VAL A 638 -32.78 44.88 16.26
CA VAL A 638 -32.25 43.73 15.50
C VAL A 638 -31.91 42.55 16.40
N CYS A 639 -32.08 41.33 15.89
CA CYS A 639 -31.80 40.10 16.62
C CYS A 639 -30.30 39.86 16.77
N LEU A 640 -29.80 39.77 18.00
CA LEU A 640 -28.38 39.57 18.30
C LEU A 640 -27.77 38.26 17.77
N LYS A 641 -28.60 37.30 17.31
CA LYS A 641 -28.13 36.02 16.73
C LYS A 641 -28.01 36.05 15.21
N CYS A 642 -28.87 36.78 14.51
CA CYS A 642 -28.93 36.74 13.05
C CYS A 642 -29.04 38.11 12.36
N ASN A 643 -28.97 39.20 13.13
CA ASN A 643 -29.06 40.58 12.70
C ASN A 643 -30.32 40.96 11.89
N ARG A 644 -31.36 40.12 11.87
CA ARG A 644 -32.66 40.50 11.29
C ARG A 644 -33.40 41.50 12.19
N LYS A 645 -34.09 42.46 11.58
CA LYS A 645 -34.94 43.43 12.28
C LYS A 645 -35.99 42.71 13.13
N VAL A 646 -36.16 43.13 14.37
CA VAL A 646 -37.16 42.59 15.30
C VAL A 646 -38.41 43.46 15.21
N GLU A 647 -39.50 42.86 14.75
CA GLU A 647 -40.78 43.54 14.57
C GLU A 647 -41.68 43.37 15.80
N SER A 648 -41.65 42.19 16.42
CA SER A 648 -42.44 41.88 17.61
C SER A 648 -41.80 40.79 18.46
N VAL A 649 -42.24 40.71 19.73
CA VAL A 649 -41.83 39.69 20.70
C VAL A 649 -43.03 38.79 20.98
N LEU A 650 -42.85 37.47 20.88
CA LEU A 650 -43.91 36.49 21.09
C LEU A 650 -43.58 35.58 22.27
N LYS A 651 -44.56 35.37 23.18
CA LYS A 651 -44.47 34.35 24.21
C LYS A 651 -44.66 32.96 23.61
N VAL A 652 -43.71 32.07 23.88
CA VAL A 652 -43.76 30.67 23.46
C VAL A 652 -44.38 29.88 24.60
N GLN A 653 -45.54 29.27 24.35
CA GLN A 653 -46.09 28.27 25.27
C GLN A 653 -45.33 26.97 25.10
N ASP A 654 -44.93 26.36 26.22
CA ASP A 654 -44.34 25.02 26.24
C ASP A 654 -45.43 24.04 25.76
N ILE A 655 -45.21 23.36 24.61
CA ILE A 655 -46.01 22.22 24.15
C ILE A 655 -45.37 20.95 24.67
#